data_AF-A0A365D279-F1
#
_entry.id   AF-A0A365D279-F1
#
_cell.length_a   1.000
_cell.length_b   1.000
_cell.length_c   1.000
_cell.angle_alpha   90.00
_cell.angle_beta   90.00
_cell.angle_gamma   90.00
#
_symmetry.space_group_name_H-M   'P 1'
#
loop_
_entity.id
_entity.type
_entity.pdbx_description
1 polymer ?
#
loop_
_entity_poly.entity_id
_entity_poly.type
_entity_poly.pdbx_seq_one_letter_code
_entity_poly.pdbx_strand_id
1 'polypeptide(L)'
;MTSTPLQDSTGTSVPAPPVAKKIPTERTHHGETFVDNYEWLRDKESPEVVAHLRAENEYQEAVTAGQEPLREAIFQEIKGRTQETDLSVPHRKDGWWYFSRSAEGKEYGIHCRVKAQDTGDKVADWTPPAVEAGMGIPCEEVLLDGNVEAEGKPFFSVGGTAVTIDGHLYAYAVDNSGDERFTLRIKDLRTGTLLPDVIENIFYGVSFSPDGTRLFYTVVDESWRPFQVKSHVLGTPVADDTVVYQEDDPAMWLGFELSADRRYLVLGIGCSEYSETRLLRFDDPAATVSTVISRDERILYEAEPFLLGGEEKILLTHNRGAINSMVSLTDPAELHKPLAEQTWQTVVEHSDDVRVNGAGVTSTHLIVSVRKDTIERVQVMGLAGLGTPAQQAPVEPAFDEELYTAGVGGSDYDAPVIRLGYTSYFTPSRIYDFVLPTPELPAGDLLLRKESPVLGGYDGSDYIATREWATAGDGTRIPLSVLRHKGVKQDATAAGLVYGYGSYEMSMDPGFGIARLSLLDRGVVFVIAHIRGGGELGRHWYEDGKKLTKKNTFTDFIDATDWLANSGWVDPARIAALGGSAGGLLMGAVANMAPEKYAAIVAQVPFVDPLTSILDPDLPLSALEWEEWGNPITDPEAYAYMKSYSPYENVRAVAYPKIAAVTSFNDTRVLYVEPAKWVQELRNKTTGSEPIVMKVEMDGGHGGASGRYVQWRERAWDYAFIADALGATGLLPGAGLKQ
;
A
#
# COMPACT_ATOMS: atom_id res chain seq x y z
N MET A 1 -23.48 -15.39 47.19
CA MET A 1 -24.75 -14.65 47.05
C MET A 1 -24.46 -13.18 47.32
N THR A 2 -24.20 -12.42 46.27
CA THR A 2 -24.15 -10.96 46.27
C THR A 2 -24.67 -10.57 44.90
N SER A 3 -25.96 -10.28 44.88
CA SER A 3 -26.73 -9.85 43.71
C SER A 3 -26.34 -8.42 43.34
N THR A 4 -25.67 -8.25 42.21
CA THR A 4 -25.56 -6.95 41.55
C THR A 4 -26.87 -6.70 40.79
N PRO A 5 -27.50 -5.52 40.89
CA PRO A 5 -28.79 -5.27 40.26
C PRO A 5 -28.65 -5.20 38.75
N LEU A 6 -29.54 -5.88 38.04
CA LEU A 6 -29.86 -5.59 36.64
C LEU A 6 -30.30 -4.13 36.56
N GLN A 7 -29.51 -3.31 35.89
CA GLN A 7 -29.92 -1.97 35.51
C GLN A 7 -30.94 -2.10 34.38
N ASP A 8 -32.18 -1.71 34.66
CA ASP A 8 -33.23 -1.55 33.67
C ASP A 8 -32.72 -0.71 32.49
N SER A 9 -32.87 -1.24 31.28
CA SER A 9 -32.61 -0.55 30.03
C SER A 9 -33.64 0.56 29.83
N THR A 10 -33.42 1.72 30.45
CA THR A 10 -34.05 2.96 29.99
C THR A 10 -33.52 3.26 28.60
N GLY A 11 -34.37 3.20 27.59
CA GLY A 11 -34.01 3.45 26.19
C GLY A 11 -33.26 4.78 26.05
N THR A 12 -31.95 4.71 25.86
CA THR A 12 -31.13 5.83 25.45
C THR A 12 -31.56 6.19 24.04
N SER A 13 -32.26 7.32 23.90
CA SER A 13 -32.55 7.90 22.59
C SER A 13 -31.22 8.17 21.89
N VAL A 14 -31.04 7.63 20.68
CA VAL A 14 -29.89 7.95 19.82
C VAL A 14 -29.81 9.48 19.70
N PRO A 15 -28.65 10.11 19.98
CA PRO A 15 -28.50 11.55 19.87
C PRO A 15 -28.77 11.99 18.43
N ALA A 16 -29.24 13.23 18.25
CA ALA A 16 -29.33 13.80 16.91
C ALA A 16 -27.92 13.92 16.30
N PRO A 17 -27.77 13.77 14.96
CA PRO A 17 -26.48 13.96 14.31
C PRO A 17 -25.95 15.38 14.58
N PRO A 18 -24.63 15.54 14.83
CA PRO A 18 -24.02 16.86 14.96
C PRO A 18 -24.22 17.67 13.68
N VAL A 19 -24.60 18.94 13.86
CA VAL A 19 -24.83 19.87 12.76
C VAL A 19 -23.74 20.93 12.79
N ALA A 20 -22.88 20.94 11.76
CA ALA A 20 -21.91 22.01 11.55
C ALA A 20 -22.63 23.31 11.17
N LYS A 21 -22.17 24.44 11.73
CA LYS A 21 -22.61 25.75 11.25
C LYS A 21 -22.17 25.96 9.80
N LYS A 22 -22.96 26.73 9.06
CA LYS A 22 -22.64 27.14 7.69
C LYS A 22 -21.96 28.50 7.72
N ILE A 23 -20.70 28.55 7.33
CA ILE A 23 -19.93 29.79 7.13
C ILE A 23 -19.53 29.83 5.66
N PRO A 24 -20.20 30.65 4.83
CA PRO A 24 -19.93 30.67 3.39
C PRO A 24 -18.52 31.20 3.13
N THR A 25 -17.72 30.39 2.42
CA THR A 25 -16.41 30.73 1.88
C THR A 25 -16.46 30.55 0.38
N GLU A 26 -16.03 31.54 -0.38
CA GLU A 26 -16.08 31.49 -1.85
C GLU A 26 -14.74 31.00 -2.42
N ARG A 27 -14.81 29.99 -3.29
CA ARG A 27 -13.70 29.54 -4.13
C ARG A 27 -14.04 29.88 -5.58
N THR A 28 -13.27 30.77 -6.22
CA THR A 28 -13.49 31.19 -7.61
C THR A 28 -12.31 30.81 -8.50
N HIS A 29 -12.55 29.97 -9.49
CA HIS A 29 -11.56 29.59 -10.52
C HIS A 29 -12.22 29.54 -11.89
N HIS A 30 -11.49 29.93 -12.93
CA HIS A 30 -11.97 29.98 -14.33
C HIS A 30 -13.33 30.69 -14.53
N GLY A 31 -13.64 31.67 -13.66
CA GLY A 31 -14.91 32.40 -13.69
C GLY A 31 -16.10 31.68 -13.03
N GLU A 32 -15.89 30.51 -12.44
CA GLU A 32 -16.90 29.77 -11.68
C GLU A 32 -16.67 29.92 -10.18
N THR A 33 -17.72 30.23 -9.43
CA THR A 33 -17.68 30.35 -7.95
C THR A 33 -18.39 29.17 -7.31
N PHE A 34 -17.70 28.47 -6.41
CA PHE A 34 -18.26 27.49 -5.48
C PHE A 34 -18.35 28.12 -4.08
N VAL A 35 -19.48 27.94 -3.41
CA VAL A 35 -19.70 28.43 -2.03
C VAL A 35 -19.57 27.25 -1.08
N ASP A 36 -18.44 27.20 -0.39
CA ASP A 36 -18.16 26.20 0.62
C ASP A 36 -18.65 26.65 1.99
N ASN A 37 -19.65 25.96 2.54
CA ASN A 37 -20.21 26.32 3.84
C ASN A 37 -19.43 25.75 5.02
N TYR A 38 -18.48 24.85 4.78
CA TYR A 38 -17.86 24.03 5.82
C TYR A 38 -16.32 24.11 5.81
N GLU A 39 -15.74 25.01 5.02
CA GLU A 39 -14.28 25.21 4.95
C GLU A 39 -13.63 25.57 6.30
N TRP A 40 -14.40 26.18 7.21
CA TRP A 40 -13.95 26.45 8.58
C TRP A 40 -13.54 25.18 9.37
N LEU A 41 -13.99 23.98 8.94
CA LEU A 41 -13.58 22.71 9.54
C LEU A 41 -12.10 22.37 9.29
N ARG A 42 -11.41 23.06 8.37
CA ARG A 42 -9.98 22.85 8.08
C ARG A 42 -9.06 23.32 9.22
N ASP A 43 -9.53 24.25 10.05
CA ASP A 43 -8.73 24.81 11.14
C ASP A 43 -8.51 23.77 12.25
N LYS A 44 -7.44 22.99 12.09
CA LYS A 44 -7.07 21.87 12.97
C LYS A 44 -6.83 22.29 14.41
N GLU A 45 -6.37 23.53 14.63
CA GLU A 45 -6.09 24.10 15.95
C GLU A 45 -7.35 24.66 16.64
N SER A 46 -8.47 24.75 15.92
CA SER A 46 -9.72 25.27 16.48
C SER A 46 -10.34 24.31 17.50
N PRO A 47 -10.56 24.76 18.75
CA PRO A 47 -11.28 23.96 19.75
C PRO A 47 -12.71 23.61 19.32
N GLU A 48 -13.33 24.44 18.47
CA GLU A 48 -14.67 24.19 17.93
C GLU A 48 -14.67 23.03 16.93
N VAL A 49 -13.64 22.93 16.09
CA VAL A 49 -13.46 21.81 15.16
C VAL A 49 -13.24 20.51 15.94
N VAL A 50 -12.32 20.51 16.91
CA VAL A 50 -12.07 19.34 17.76
C VAL A 50 -13.34 18.90 18.50
N ALA A 51 -14.13 19.85 19.04
CA ALA A 51 -15.39 19.54 19.67
C ALA A 51 -16.42 18.94 18.69
N HIS A 52 -16.49 19.45 17.46
CA HIS A 52 -17.35 18.90 16.42
C HIS A 52 -16.98 17.46 16.06
N LEU A 53 -15.69 17.17 15.83
CA LEU A 53 -15.21 15.82 15.52
C LEU A 53 -15.45 14.82 16.66
N ARG A 54 -15.32 15.26 17.92
CA ARG A 54 -15.67 14.43 19.08
C ARG A 54 -17.17 14.13 19.14
N ALA A 55 -18.01 15.12 18.86
CA ALA A 55 -19.46 14.92 18.78
C ALA A 55 -19.85 13.96 17.63
N GLU A 56 -19.11 13.96 16.51
CA GLU A 56 -19.29 12.98 15.44
C GLU A 56 -19.00 11.55 15.93
N ASN A 57 -17.91 11.34 16.66
CA ASN A 57 -17.60 10.05 17.28
C ASN A 57 -18.69 9.63 18.29
N GLU A 58 -19.17 10.53 19.14
CA GLU A 58 -20.26 10.24 20.08
C GLU A 58 -21.55 9.80 19.37
N TYR A 59 -21.91 10.49 18.28
CA TYR A 59 -23.07 10.13 17.46
C TYR A 59 -22.88 8.79 16.76
N GLN A 60 -21.72 8.56 16.13
CA GLN A 60 -21.39 7.29 15.50
C GLN A 60 -21.51 6.15 16.51
N GLU A 61 -20.90 6.30 17.68
CA GLU A 61 -20.92 5.26 18.70
C GLU A 61 -22.34 4.96 19.16
N ALA A 62 -23.17 5.98 19.39
CA ALA A 62 -24.56 5.78 19.78
C ALA A 62 -25.42 5.12 18.68
N VAL A 63 -25.22 5.47 17.41
CA VAL A 63 -25.94 4.86 16.26
C VAL A 63 -25.57 3.38 16.11
N THR A 64 -24.33 3.04 16.41
CA THR A 64 -23.76 1.73 16.11
C THR A 64 -23.53 0.86 17.35
N ALA A 65 -23.95 1.32 18.53
CA ALA A 65 -23.79 0.61 19.81
C ALA A 65 -24.37 -0.81 19.79
N GLY A 66 -25.46 -1.03 19.05
CA GLY A 66 -26.06 -2.37 18.88
C GLY A 66 -25.17 -3.37 18.14
N GLN A 67 -24.13 -2.91 17.44
CA GLN A 67 -23.19 -3.73 16.68
C GLN A 67 -22.04 -4.25 17.55
N GLU A 68 -21.90 -3.81 18.80
CA GLU A 68 -20.78 -4.17 19.68
C GLU A 68 -20.59 -5.69 19.85
N PRO A 69 -21.65 -6.52 20.06
CA PRO A 69 -21.47 -7.97 20.11
C PRO A 69 -20.90 -8.56 18.81
N LEU A 70 -21.27 -8.00 17.66
CA LEU A 70 -20.78 -8.44 16.36
C LEU A 70 -19.33 -7.99 16.13
N ARG A 71 -18.97 -6.76 16.53
CA ARG A 71 -17.59 -6.26 16.49
C ARG A 71 -16.67 -7.14 17.32
N GLU A 72 -17.06 -7.44 18.56
CA GLU A 72 -16.25 -8.28 19.44
C GLU A 72 -16.16 -9.72 18.90
N ALA A 73 -17.24 -10.27 18.34
CA ALA A 73 -17.18 -11.57 17.69
C ALA A 73 -16.19 -11.59 16.51
N ILE A 74 -16.24 -10.61 15.61
CA ILE A 74 -15.32 -10.51 14.47
C ILE A 74 -13.88 -10.29 14.95
N PHE A 75 -13.67 -9.46 15.98
CA PHE A 75 -12.35 -9.28 16.59
C PHE A 75 -11.79 -10.60 17.15
N GLN A 76 -12.58 -11.35 17.92
CA GLN A 76 -12.16 -12.64 18.47
C GLN A 76 -11.94 -13.69 17.39
N GLU A 77 -12.70 -13.64 16.29
CA GLU A 77 -12.48 -14.47 15.12
C GLU A 77 -11.15 -14.14 14.40
N ILE A 78 -10.82 -12.86 14.23
CA ILE A 78 -9.52 -12.43 13.67
C ILE A 78 -8.39 -12.91 14.57
N LYS A 79 -8.49 -12.60 15.87
CA LYS A 79 -7.50 -12.99 16.87
C LYS A 79 -7.33 -14.52 16.92
N GLY A 80 -8.45 -15.26 17.01
CA GLY A 80 -8.46 -16.72 17.11
C GLY A 80 -7.95 -17.46 15.87
N ARG A 81 -7.86 -16.79 14.72
CA ARG A 81 -7.23 -17.32 13.50
C ARG A 81 -5.76 -16.88 13.34
N THR A 82 -5.28 -15.95 14.15
CA THR A 82 -3.94 -15.38 14.00
C THR A 82 -2.96 -15.98 14.99
N GLN A 83 -1.77 -16.38 14.51
CA GLN A 83 -0.67 -16.75 15.39
C GLN A 83 0.00 -15.49 15.97
N GLU A 84 -0.22 -15.22 17.25
CA GLU A 84 0.21 -13.98 17.90
C GLU A 84 1.69 -13.97 18.30
N THR A 85 2.26 -15.13 18.59
CA THR A 85 3.69 -15.30 18.83
C THR A 85 4.29 -15.98 17.62
N ASP A 86 5.02 -15.23 16.80
CA ASP A 86 5.52 -15.73 15.52
C ASP A 86 6.85 -15.08 15.15
N LEU A 87 7.59 -15.74 14.26
CA LEU A 87 8.92 -15.38 13.80
C LEU A 87 8.93 -15.35 12.27
N SER A 88 9.44 -14.28 11.65
CA SER A 88 9.57 -14.20 10.19
C SER A 88 10.65 -15.16 9.69
N VAL A 89 10.63 -15.52 8.41
CA VAL A 89 11.73 -16.30 7.81
C VAL A 89 13.01 -15.45 7.80
N PRO A 90 14.11 -15.92 8.42
CA PRO A 90 15.35 -15.14 8.45
C PRO A 90 15.93 -14.90 7.06
N HIS A 91 16.31 -13.66 6.78
CA HIS A 91 16.93 -13.22 5.54
C HIS A 91 18.43 -13.04 5.75
N ARG A 92 19.26 -13.65 4.90
CA ARG A 92 20.71 -13.55 5.00
C ARG A 92 21.21 -12.27 4.34
N LYS A 93 22.09 -11.53 5.02
CA LYS A 93 22.78 -10.36 4.47
C LYS A 93 24.08 -10.12 5.24
N ASP A 94 25.18 -9.87 4.53
CA ASP A 94 26.47 -9.45 5.11
C ASP A 94 26.95 -10.29 6.31
N GLY A 95 26.82 -11.62 6.24
CA GLY A 95 27.26 -12.54 7.30
C GLY A 95 26.32 -12.61 8.52
N TRP A 96 25.09 -12.16 8.39
CA TRP A 96 24.04 -12.22 9.41
C TRP A 96 22.72 -12.72 8.83
N TRP A 97 21.90 -13.33 9.68
CA TRP A 97 20.51 -13.62 9.42
C TRP A 97 19.64 -12.61 10.17
N TYR A 98 18.85 -11.82 9.44
CA TYR A 98 17.93 -10.83 10.00
C TYR A 98 16.50 -11.35 9.98
N PHE A 99 15.75 -11.07 11.02
CA PHE A 99 14.36 -11.50 11.15
C PHE A 99 13.60 -10.59 12.11
N SER A 100 12.28 -10.72 12.12
CA SER A 100 11.41 -10.07 13.10
C SER A 100 10.64 -11.13 13.88
N ARG A 101 10.32 -10.82 15.13
CA ARG A 101 9.40 -11.62 15.94
C ARG A 101 8.28 -10.78 16.51
N SER A 102 7.14 -11.42 16.70
CA SER A 102 6.01 -10.90 17.46
C SER A 102 5.79 -11.77 18.70
N ALA A 103 5.17 -11.18 19.73
CA ALA A 103 4.86 -11.88 20.97
C ALA A 103 3.39 -11.65 21.33
N GLU A 104 2.73 -12.66 21.88
CA GLU A 104 1.36 -12.54 22.37
C GLU A 104 1.21 -11.38 23.38
N GLY A 105 0.12 -10.63 23.25
CA GLY A 105 -0.17 -9.45 24.07
C GLY A 105 0.71 -8.23 23.77
N LYS A 106 1.52 -8.26 22.71
CA LYS A 106 2.36 -7.14 22.25
C LYS A 106 1.88 -6.58 20.92
N GLU A 107 1.98 -5.26 20.76
CA GLU A 107 1.44 -4.52 19.61
C GLU A 107 2.44 -4.46 18.45
N TYR A 108 3.75 -4.49 18.74
CA TYR A 108 4.80 -4.16 17.80
C TYR A 108 5.81 -5.30 17.61
N GLY A 109 6.42 -5.34 16.42
CA GLY A 109 7.48 -6.28 16.07
C GLY A 109 8.79 -5.98 16.80
N ILE A 110 9.60 -7.02 16.92
CA ILE A 110 10.95 -6.97 17.51
C ILE A 110 11.93 -7.40 16.42
N HIS A 111 12.83 -6.50 16.05
CA HIS A 111 13.84 -6.71 15.02
C HIS A 111 15.07 -7.38 15.62
N CYS A 112 15.48 -8.48 15.02
CA CYS A 112 16.50 -9.35 15.55
C CYS A 112 17.48 -9.78 14.46
N ARG A 113 18.64 -10.28 14.91
CA ARG A 113 19.58 -10.98 14.03
C ARG A 113 20.29 -12.12 14.76
N VAL A 114 20.88 -13.02 13.99
CA VAL A 114 21.84 -14.01 14.47
C VAL A 114 23.00 -14.11 13.48
N LYS A 115 24.20 -14.44 13.98
CA LYS A 115 25.37 -14.59 13.11
C LYS A 115 25.16 -15.74 12.12
N ALA A 116 25.44 -15.51 10.84
CA ALA A 116 25.43 -16.58 9.85
C ALA A 116 26.69 -17.46 9.99
N GLN A 117 26.57 -18.72 9.58
CA GLN A 117 27.71 -19.63 9.49
C GLN A 117 28.11 -19.78 8.03
N ASP A 118 29.42 -19.79 7.77
CA ASP A 118 30.02 -20.06 6.46
C ASP A 118 30.72 -21.41 6.52
N THR A 119 29.96 -22.46 6.25
CA THR A 119 30.43 -23.85 6.31
C THR A 119 31.15 -24.27 5.02
N GLY A 120 30.99 -23.50 3.94
CA GLY A 120 31.55 -23.79 2.61
C GLY A 120 30.62 -24.65 1.73
N ASP A 121 29.51 -25.13 2.27
CA ASP A 121 28.41 -25.72 1.51
C ASP A 121 27.43 -24.61 1.13
N LYS A 122 27.38 -24.26 -0.16
CA LYS A 122 26.56 -23.16 -0.67
C LYS A 122 25.06 -23.34 -0.38
N VAL A 123 24.55 -24.57 -0.28
CA VAL A 123 23.13 -24.79 0.01
C VAL A 123 22.88 -24.66 1.51
N ALA A 124 23.74 -25.23 2.33
CA ALA A 124 23.63 -25.11 3.80
C ALA A 124 23.80 -23.66 4.26
N ASP A 125 24.76 -22.94 3.69
CA ASP A 125 25.11 -21.56 4.04
C ASP A 125 23.95 -20.59 3.74
N TRP A 126 23.13 -20.88 2.74
CA TRP A 126 21.96 -20.07 2.35
C TRP A 126 20.63 -20.66 2.79
N THR A 127 20.63 -21.73 3.58
CA THR A 127 19.41 -22.26 4.20
C THR A 127 19.12 -21.49 5.49
N PRO A 128 17.95 -20.82 5.61
CA PRO A 128 17.63 -20.05 6.81
C PRO A 128 17.49 -20.96 8.03
N PRO A 129 17.85 -20.49 9.24
CA PRO A 129 17.57 -21.18 10.49
C PRO A 129 16.08 -21.53 10.61
N ALA A 130 15.80 -22.69 11.21
CA ALA A 130 14.43 -23.14 11.44
C ALA A 130 13.67 -22.14 12.33
N VAL A 131 12.43 -21.88 11.97
CA VAL A 131 11.54 -20.93 12.61
C VAL A 131 10.52 -21.71 13.42
N GLU A 132 10.59 -21.63 14.75
CA GLU A 132 9.60 -22.23 15.64
C GLU A 132 8.94 -21.13 16.50
N ALA A 133 7.61 -21.09 16.47
CA ALA A 133 6.85 -20.09 17.21
C ALA A 133 7.15 -20.16 18.71
N GLY A 134 7.49 -19.02 19.31
CA GLY A 134 7.83 -18.90 20.73
C GLY A 134 9.24 -19.37 21.09
N MET A 135 10.02 -19.86 20.13
CA MET A 135 11.43 -20.21 20.34
C MET A 135 12.33 -19.21 19.62
N GLY A 136 13.11 -18.45 20.41
CA GLY A 136 14.17 -17.60 19.87
C GLY A 136 15.28 -18.43 19.25
N ILE A 137 16.01 -17.84 18.31
CA ILE A 137 17.16 -18.51 17.71
C ILE A 137 18.35 -18.43 18.69
N PRO A 138 19.11 -19.51 18.94
CA PRO A 138 20.28 -19.44 19.82
C PRO A 138 21.25 -18.33 19.40
N CYS A 139 21.73 -17.57 20.38
CA CYS A 139 22.62 -16.40 20.15
C CYS A 139 21.95 -15.25 19.37
N GLU A 140 20.62 -15.12 19.43
CA GLU A 140 19.88 -13.96 18.92
C GLU A 140 20.33 -12.64 19.57
N GLU A 141 20.48 -11.62 18.74
CA GLU A 141 20.69 -10.22 19.12
C GLU A 141 19.46 -9.39 18.77
N VAL A 142 18.89 -8.67 19.74
CA VAL A 142 17.78 -7.73 19.51
C VAL A 142 18.35 -6.39 19.05
N LEU A 143 17.98 -6.00 17.83
CA LEU A 143 18.33 -4.71 17.23
C LEU A 143 17.42 -3.61 17.77
N LEU A 144 16.11 -3.82 17.67
CA LEU A 144 15.05 -2.89 18.05
C LEU A 144 13.85 -3.66 18.63
N ASP A 145 13.40 -3.30 19.83
CA ASP A 145 12.12 -3.78 20.36
C ASP A 145 11.09 -2.65 20.26
N GLY A 146 10.18 -2.74 19.29
CA GLY A 146 9.16 -1.72 19.09
C GLY A 146 8.24 -1.54 20.29
N ASN A 147 8.08 -2.55 21.15
CA ASN A 147 7.22 -2.45 22.33
C ASN A 147 7.87 -1.64 23.44
N VAL A 148 9.20 -1.72 23.58
CA VAL A 148 9.95 -0.89 24.50
C VAL A 148 9.99 0.54 23.98
N GLU A 149 10.24 0.72 22.69
CA GLU A 149 10.27 2.04 22.06
C GLU A 149 8.90 2.74 22.09
N ALA A 150 7.80 2.00 22.01
CA ALA A 150 6.44 2.54 22.07
C ALA A 150 5.92 2.83 23.50
N GLU A 151 6.65 2.44 24.56
CA GLU A 151 6.12 2.54 25.92
C GLU A 151 5.78 3.98 26.31
N GLY A 152 4.52 4.19 26.73
CA GLY A 152 4.01 5.50 27.15
C GLY A 152 3.71 6.48 26.00
N LYS A 153 3.78 6.02 24.75
CA LYS A 153 3.52 6.85 23.56
C LYS A 153 2.15 6.53 22.94
N PRO A 154 1.43 7.53 22.41
CA PRO A 154 0.11 7.33 21.80
C PRO A 154 0.20 6.64 20.43
N PHE A 155 1.32 6.80 19.74
CA PHE A 155 1.58 6.20 18.43
C PHE A 155 3.04 5.74 18.38
N PHE A 156 3.32 4.71 17.56
CA PHE A 156 4.68 4.29 17.24
C PHE A 156 4.73 3.64 15.85
N SER A 157 5.69 4.09 15.03
CA SER A 157 6.04 3.45 13.77
C SER A 157 7.55 3.55 13.49
N VAL A 158 8.04 2.66 12.64
CA VAL A 158 9.44 2.64 12.18
C VAL A 158 9.46 3.04 10.71
N GLY A 159 10.12 4.15 10.38
CA GLY A 159 10.18 4.71 9.02
C GLY A 159 11.36 4.27 8.18
N GLY A 160 12.36 3.63 8.78
CA GLY A 160 13.52 3.14 8.05
C GLY A 160 14.55 2.52 8.98
N THR A 161 15.27 1.53 8.46
CA THR A 161 16.38 0.90 9.19
C THR A 161 17.52 0.54 8.25
N ALA A 162 18.76 0.64 8.71
CA ALA A 162 19.94 0.23 7.96
C ALA A 162 21.00 -0.36 8.90
N VAL A 163 21.83 -1.25 8.36
CA VAL A 163 22.98 -1.85 9.06
C VAL A 163 24.21 -1.65 8.17
N THR A 164 25.35 -1.32 8.77
CA THR A 164 26.63 -1.26 8.04
C THR A 164 27.08 -2.63 7.57
N ILE A 165 27.88 -2.70 6.50
CA ILE A 165 28.35 -3.99 5.92
C ILE A 165 29.11 -4.83 6.95
N ASP A 166 29.89 -4.18 7.82
CA ASP A 166 30.60 -4.87 8.92
C ASP A 166 29.68 -5.37 10.04
N GLY A 167 28.41 -4.95 10.04
CA GLY A 167 27.41 -5.32 11.03
C GLY A 167 27.60 -4.65 12.40
N HIS A 168 28.37 -3.56 12.50
CA HIS A 168 28.64 -2.91 13.78
C HIS A 168 27.65 -1.80 14.14
N LEU A 169 27.07 -1.10 13.17
CA LEU A 169 26.15 0.01 13.42
C LEU A 169 24.75 -0.30 12.88
N TYR A 170 23.74 0.11 13.64
CA TYR A 170 22.33 0.03 13.27
C TYR A 170 21.68 1.40 13.34
N ALA A 171 21.19 1.88 12.21
CA ALA A 171 20.40 3.09 12.12
C ALA A 171 18.92 2.74 12.10
N TYR A 172 18.10 3.47 12.85
CA TYR A 172 16.64 3.30 12.86
C TYR A 172 15.93 4.64 13.06
N ALA A 173 14.85 4.84 12.30
CA ALA A 173 14.03 6.05 12.31
C ALA A 173 12.64 5.75 12.87
N VAL A 174 12.16 6.54 13.84
CA VAL A 174 10.86 6.30 14.51
C VAL A 174 9.98 7.55 14.54
N ASP A 175 8.67 7.34 14.38
CA ASP A 175 7.61 8.35 14.50
C ASP A 175 6.71 7.96 15.68
N ASN A 176 6.35 8.94 16.52
CA ASN A 176 5.54 8.75 17.72
C ASN A 176 4.23 9.57 17.72
N SER A 177 3.89 10.21 16.60
CA SER A 177 2.75 11.11 16.40
C SER A 177 1.85 10.71 15.23
N GLY A 178 2.33 9.87 14.30
CA GLY A 178 1.58 9.43 13.13
C GLY A 178 1.55 10.45 12.00
N ASP A 179 2.37 11.50 12.10
CA ASP A 179 2.55 12.55 11.08
C ASP A 179 3.67 12.21 10.08
N GLU A 180 4.20 10.99 10.15
CA GLU A 180 5.26 10.47 9.27
C GLU A 180 6.59 11.24 9.38
N ARG A 181 6.81 12.01 10.46
CA ARG A 181 8.09 12.66 10.76
C ARG A 181 8.95 11.77 11.66
N PHE A 182 10.07 11.31 11.14
CA PHE A 182 10.90 10.36 11.86
C PHE A 182 12.09 11.03 12.56
N THR A 183 12.40 10.53 13.75
CA THR A 183 13.67 10.77 14.43
C THR A 183 14.59 9.58 14.25
N LEU A 184 15.71 9.80 13.59
CA LEU A 184 16.74 8.81 13.32
C LEU A 184 17.78 8.78 14.43
N ARG A 185 18.11 7.56 14.87
CA ARG A 185 19.16 7.27 15.86
C ARG A 185 20.07 6.16 15.37
N ILE A 186 21.28 6.13 15.90
CA ILE A 186 22.30 5.13 15.53
C ILE A 186 22.74 4.38 16.78
N LYS A 187 22.71 3.05 16.73
CA LYS A 187 23.11 2.14 17.80
C LYS A 187 24.40 1.42 17.41
N ASP A 188 25.40 1.47 18.26
CA ASP A 188 26.56 0.58 18.16
C ASP A 188 26.17 -0.79 18.70
N LEU A 189 26.13 -1.78 17.81
CA LEU A 189 25.67 -3.13 18.13
C LEU A 189 26.70 -3.93 18.96
N ARG A 190 27.95 -3.46 19.05
CA ARG A 190 29.01 -4.10 19.85
C ARG A 190 28.86 -3.76 21.34
N THR A 191 28.40 -2.55 21.63
CA THR A 191 28.25 -2.03 23.00
C THR A 191 26.80 -1.95 23.44
N GLY A 192 25.86 -1.94 22.49
CA GLY A 192 24.44 -1.67 22.72
C GLY A 192 24.11 -0.20 22.95
N THR A 193 25.08 0.71 22.84
CA THR A 193 24.90 2.13 23.15
C THR A 193 24.46 2.92 21.93
N LEU A 194 23.57 3.90 22.13
CA LEU A 194 23.28 4.89 21.12
C LEU A 194 24.47 5.84 20.94
N LEU A 195 24.81 6.13 19.69
CA LEU A 195 25.75 7.19 19.36
C LEU A 195 25.10 8.57 19.62
N PRO A 196 25.90 9.64 19.79
CA PRO A 196 25.37 10.99 20.03
C PRO A 196 24.56 11.56 18.85
N ASP A 197 24.74 11.00 17.66
CA ASP A 197 24.11 11.42 16.41
C ASP A 197 22.59 11.18 16.46
N VAL A 198 21.82 12.26 16.33
CA VAL A 198 20.36 12.26 16.27
C VAL A 198 19.93 13.20 15.16
N ILE A 199 19.17 12.69 14.19
CA ILE A 199 18.68 13.46 13.05
C ILE A 199 17.15 13.48 13.12
N GLU A 200 16.58 14.65 13.30
CA GLU A 200 15.14 14.85 13.44
C GLU A 200 14.50 15.28 12.12
N ASN A 201 13.18 15.12 12.00
CA ASN A 201 12.39 15.58 10.86
C ASN A 201 12.82 14.99 9.51
N ILE A 202 13.21 13.71 9.51
CA ILE A 202 13.49 13.00 8.26
C ILE A 202 12.23 12.31 7.73
N PHE A 203 12.27 11.98 6.44
CA PHE A 203 11.28 11.14 5.77
C PHE A 203 11.67 9.66 5.85
N TYR A 204 10.85 8.80 5.25
CA TYR A 204 11.17 7.39 5.07
C TYR A 204 12.49 7.18 4.31
N GLY A 205 13.16 6.06 4.60
CA GLY A 205 14.37 5.63 3.90
C GLY A 205 15.67 6.12 4.56
N VAL A 206 16.53 5.16 4.90
CA VAL A 206 17.87 5.39 5.45
C VAL A 206 18.83 4.37 4.87
N SER A 207 20.05 4.77 4.55
CA SER A 207 21.09 3.84 4.08
C SER A 207 22.48 4.30 4.48
N PHE A 208 23.36 3.36 4.81
CA PHE A 208 24.78 3.65 5.00
C PHE A 208 25.52 3.65 3.66
N SER A 209 26.57 4.45 3.54
CA SER A 209 27.58 4.22 2.51
C SER A 209 28.23 2.84 2.71
N PRO A 210 28.76 2.20 1.64
CA PRO A 210 29.38 0.89 1.74
C PRO A 210 30.52 0.81 2.77
N ASP A 211 31.27 1.90 2.95
CA ASP A 211 32.35 2.00 3.94
C ASP A 211 31.86 2.28 5.38
N GLY A 212 30.55 2.51 5.57
CA GLY A 212 29.92 2.79 6.86
C GLY A 212 30.24 4.16 7.46
N THR A 213 30.89 5.06 6.71
CA THR A 213 31.30 6.38 7.24
C THR A 213 30.24 7.45 7.12
N ARG A 214 29.29 7.27 6.19
CA ARG A 214 28.20 8.21 5.92
C ARG A 214 26.85 7.53 5.99
N LEU A 215 25.83 8.31 6.30
CA LEU A 215 24.45 7.90 6.26
C LEU A 215 23.64 8.84 5.36
N PHE A 216 22.82 8.27 4.48
CA PHE A 216 21.93 8.98 3.58
C PHE A 216 20.51 8.93 4.12
N TYR A 217 19.81 10.05 4.00
CA TYR A 217 18.42 10.21 4.43
C TYR A 217 17.72 11.28 3.60
N THR A 218 16.40 11.21 3.57
CA THR A 218 15.55 12.15 2.83
C THR A 218 14.88 13.13 3.80
N VAL A 219 14.67 14.37 3.36
CA VAL A 219 13.84 15.36 4.05
C VAL A 219 12.73 15.86 3.14
N VAL A 220 11.64 16.30 3.77
CA VAL A 220 10.47 16.85 3.09
C VAL A 220 10.51 18.38 3.03
N ASP A 221 9.80 18.96 2.07
CA ASP A 221 9.50 20.39 2.02
C ASP A 221 8.26 20.76 2.87
N GLU A 222 7.78 22.00 2.73
CA GLU A 222 6.63 22.52 3.49
C GLU A 222 5.31 21.81 3.13
N SER A 223 5.18 21.28 1.90
CA SER A 223 4.04 20.48 1.46
C SER A 223 4.24 18.99 1.67
N TRP A 224 5.12 18.57 2.60
CA TRP A 224 5.32 17.17 2.96
C TRP A 224 5.84 16.29 1.80
N ARG A 225 6.42 16.87 0.74
CA ARG A 225 7.00 16.13 -0.38
C ARG A 225 8.48 15.87 -0.12
N PRO A 226 8.98 14.63 -0.29
CA PRO A 226 10.41 14.37 -0.22
C PRO A 226 11.10 15.05 -1.40
N PHE A 227 11.94 16.02 -1.07
CA PHE A 227 12.56 16.89 -2.08
C PHE A 227 14.08 16.95 -1.98
N GLN A 228 14.67 16.47 -0.88
CA GLN A 228 16.10 16.61 -0.68
C GLN A 228 16.69 15.37 -0.04
N VAL A 229 17.78 14.86 -0.63
CA VAL A 229 18.60 13.78 -0.09
C VAL A 229 19.85 14.39 0.52
N LYS A 230 20.10 14.07 1.79
CA LYS A 230 21.26 14.55 2.56
C LYS A 230 22.18 13.39 2.93
N SER A 231 23.43 13.74 3.19
CA SER A 231 24.46 12.83 3.69
C SER A 231 25.01 13.36 5.01
N HIS A 232 24.92 12.54 6.04
CA HIS A 232 25.46 12.77 7.37
C HIS A 232 26.79 12.02 7.53
N VAL A 233 27.82 12.71 8.01
CA VAL A 233 29.10 12.08 8.40
C VAL A 233 29.04 11.79 9.90
N LEU A 234 29.24 10.53 10.27
CA LEU A 234 29.11 10.11 11.67
C LEU A 234 30.06 10.88 12.61
N GLY A 235 29.53 11.34 13.74
CA GLY A 235 30.24 12.10 14.75
C GLY A 235 30.39 13.59 14.45
N THR A 236 29.78 14.10 13.37
CA THR A 236 29.75 15.53 13.04
C THR A 236 28.40 16.16 13.40
N PRO A 237 28.33 17.48 13.62
CA PRO A 237 27.06 18.16 13.80
C PRO A 237 26.13 17.96 12.59
N VAL A 238 24.85 17.66 12.83
CA VAL A 238 23.83 17.53 11.75
C VAL A 238 23.69 18.79 10.90
N ALA A 239 24.02 19.95 11.47
CA ALA A 239 24.04 21.22 10.73
C ALA A 239 25.12 21.27 9.63
N ASP A 240 26.12 20.39 9.69
CA ASP A 240 27.20 20.26 8.70
C ASP A 240 26.87 19.23 7.60
N ASP A 241 25.68 18.59 7.66
CA ASP A 241 25.26 17.59 6.69
C ASP A 241 25.20 18.17 5.27
N THR A 242 25.70 17.38 4.32
CA THR A 242 25.80 17.80 2.92
C THR A 242 24.52 17.45 2.16
N VAL A 243 24.00 18.41 1.40
CA VAL A 243 22.93 18.16 0.43
C VAL A 243 23.52 17.41 -0.76
N VAL A 244 23.10 16.16 -0.96
CA VAL A 244 23.52 15.35 -2.11
C VAL A 244 22.77 15.78 -3.37
N TYR A 245 21.45 15.98 -3.23
CA TYR A 245 20.60 16.46 -4.31
C TYR A 245 19.33 17.12 -3.74
N GLN A 246 18.77 18.08 -4.48
CA GLN A 246 17.52 18.76 -4.18
C GLN A 246 16.67 18.85 -5.45
N GLU A 247 15.39 18.54 -5.32
CA GLU A 247 14.38 18.61 -6.36
C GLU A 247 13.42 19.76 -6.10
N ASP A 248 13.53 20.82 -6.92
CA ASP A 248 12.74 22.04 -6.75
C ASP A 248 11.38 22.01 -7.45
N ASP A 249 11.13 21.05 -8.35
CA ASP A 249 9.83 20.90 -8.98
C ASP A 249 8.83 20.23 -8.01
N PRO A 250 7.76 20.93 -7.57
CA PRO A 250 6.79 20.37 -6.64
C PRO A 250 5.99 19.19 -7.22
N ALA A 251 6.00 19.00 -8.53
CA ALA A 251 5.36 17.87 -9.19
C ALA A 251 6.24 16.59 -9.26
N MET A 252 7.42 16.61 -8.62
CA MET A 252 8.38 15.50 -8.65
C MET A 252 8.62 14.90 -7.28
N TRP A 253 8.51 13.57 -7.18
CA TRP A 253 8.85 12.82 -5.98
C TRP A 253 10.32 12.40 -6.03
N LEU A 254 11.10 12.70 -4.98
CA LEU A 254 12.50 12.27 -4.86
C LEU A 254 12.63 11.09 -3.89
N GLY A 255 13.33 10.04 -4.32
CA GLY A 255 13.76 8.93 -3.47
C GLY A 255 15.19 8.52 -3.77
N PHE A 256 15.73 7.62 -2.96
CA PHE A 256 17.03 7.02 -3.22
C PHE A 256 17.10 5.57 -2.77
N GLU A 257 18.01 4.83 -3.39
CA GLU A 257 18.42 3.49 -2.98
C GLU A 257 19.90 3.26 -3.28
N LEU A 258 20.42 2.09 -2.92
CA LEU A 258 21.73 1.64 -3.37
C LEU A 258 21.53 0.69 -4.55
N SER A 259 22.43 0.73 -5.54
CA SER A 259 22.49 -0.33 -6.55
C SER A 259 22.68 -1.69 -5.88
N ALA A 260 22.25 -2.78 -6.52
CA ALA A 260 22.30 -4.12 -5.97
C ALA A 260 23.73 -4.52 -5.55
N ASP A 261 24.73 -4.11 -6.34
CA ASP A 261 26.16 -4.30 -6.06
C ASP A 261 26.78 -3.23 -5.14
N ARG A 262 25.96 -2.27 -4.67
CA ARG A 262 26.29 -1.17 -3.75
C ARG A 262 27.43 -0.27 -4.23
N ARG A 263 27.70 -0.19 -5.53
CA ARG A 263 28.67 0.75 -6.12
C ARG A 263 28.11 2.16 -6.29
N TYR A 264 26.78 2.29 -6.33
CA TYR A 264 26.09 3.55 -6.56
C TYR A 264 25.03 3.86 -5.51
N LEU A 265 24.87 5.14 -5.22
CA LEU A 265 23.61 5.72 -4.77
C LEU A 265 22.79 6.05 -6.01
N VAL A 266 21.59 5.49 -6.10
CA VAL A 266 20.64 5.70 -7.20
C VAL A 266 19.55 6.63 -6.69
N LEU A 267 19.43 7.81 -7.30
CA LEU A 267 18.39 8.79 -6.99
C LEU A 267 17.28 8.68 -8.03
N GLY A 268 16.09 8.27 -7.60
CA GLY A 268 14.90 8.24 -8.44
C GLY A 268 14.09 9.52 -8.27
N ILE A 269 13.80 10.20 -9.37
CA ILE A 269 12.98 11.42 -9.40
C ILE A 269 11.85 11.18 -10.39
N GLY A 270 10.60 11.42 -10.03
CA GLY A 270 9.54 11.30 -11.03
C GLY A 270 8.13 11.54 -10.54
N CYS A 271 7.22 11.45 -11.51
CA CYS A 271 5.78 11.45 -11.33
C CYS A 271 5.18 10.25 -12.07
N SER A 272 3.85 10.18 -12.15
CA SER A 272 3.18 9.08 -12.85
C SER A 272 3.35 9.10 -14.37
N GLU A 273 3.95 10.13 -14.99
CA GLU A 273 4.09 10.24 -16.45
C GLU A 273 5.52 10.16 -16.98
N TYR A 274 6.52 10.54 -16.18
CA TYR A 274 7.93 10.48 -16.55
C TYR A 274 8.81 10.51 -15.32
N SER A 275 10.06 10.10 -15.48
CA SER A 275 11.06 10.04 -14.43
C SER A 275 12.44 10.45 -14.91
N GLU A 276 13.35 10.62 -13.97
CA GLU A 276 14.76 10.88 -14.13
C GLU A 276 15.52 10.14 -13.03
N THR A 277 16.49 9.33 -13.42
CA THR A 277 17.43 8.70 -12.49
C THR A 277 18.75 9.46 -12.50
N ARG A 278 19.32 9.69 -11.32
CA ARG A 278 20.68 10.23 -11.15
C ARG A 278 21.53 9.26 -10.34
N LEU A 279 22.80 9.16 -10.69
CA LEU A 279 23.74 8.21 -10.09
C LEU A 279 24.88 8.96 -9.38
N LEU A 280 25.26 8.48 -8.19
CA LEU A 280 26.46 8.90 -7.49
C LEU A 280 27.32 7.68 -7.16
N ARG A 281 28.58 7.67 -7.61
CA ARG A 281 29.55 6.60 -7.34
C ARG A 281 30.14 6.71 -5.95
N PHE A 282 30.26 5.58 -5.23
CA PHE A 282 30.90 5.56 -3.91
C PHE A 282 32.43 5.39 -3.96
N ASP A 283 32.96 4.80 -5.03
CA ASP A 283 34.39 4.51 -5.17
C ASP A 283 35.23 5.70 -5.67
N ASP A 284 34.58 6.79 -6.04
CA ASP A 284 35.22 8.05 -6.44
C ASP A 284 34.79 9.20 -5.51
N PRO A 285 35.65 9.63 -4.57
CA PRO A 285 35.36 10.74 -3.65
C PRO A 285 35.11 12.08 -4.35
N ALA A 286 35.51 12.24 -5.61
CA ALA A 286 35.27 13.43 -6.41
C ALA A 286 33.99 13.34 -7.27
N ALA A 287 33.31 12.18 -7.28
CA ALA A 287 32.09 12.00 -8.04
C ALA A 287 30.98 12.94 -7.57
N THR A 288 30.25 13.46 -8.54
CA THR A 288 29.01 14.20 -8.34
C THR A 288 27.84 13.41 -8.92
N VAL A 289 26.62 13.75 -8.52
CA VAL A 289 25.42 13.17 -9.12
C VAL A 289 25.40 13.41 -10.64
N SER A 290 25.14 12.36 -11.43
CA SER A 290 25.04 12.43 -12.89
C SER A 290 23.71 11.88 -13.37
N THR A 291 23.01 12.62 -14.23
CA THR A 291 21.74 12.20 -14.83
C THR A 291 21.95 11.08 -15.85
N VAL A 292 21.10 10.05 -15.80
CA VAL A 292 21.09 8.92 -16.75
C VAL A 292 20.40 9.34 -18.05
N ILE A 293 19.11 9.69 -17.98
CA ILE A 293 18.29 10.24 -19.07
C ILE A 293 17.50 11.44 -18.49
N SER A 294 17.52 12.57 -19.18
CA SER A 294 16.79 13.79 -18.75
C SER A 294 15.29 13.55 -18.72
N ARG A 295 14.60 14.10 -17.72
CA ARG A 295 13.13 14.13 -17.66
C ARG A 295 12.47 14.83 -18.86
N ASP A 296 13.19 15.72 -19.54
CA ASP A 296 12.70 16.43 -20.74
C ASP A 296 12.29 15.47 -21.86
N GLU A 297 12.83 14.26 -21.85
CA GLU A 297 12.49 13.21 -22.81
C GLU A 297 11.12 12.55 -22.54
N ARG A 298 10.51 12.84 -21.38
CA ARG A 298 9.20 12.33 -20.94
C ARG A 298 9.08 10.80 -21.01
N ILE A 299 10.11 10.11 -20.53
CA ILE A 299 10.13 8.64 -20.43
C ILE A 299 9.93 8.26 -18.97
N LEU A 300 9.07 7.28 -18.69
CA LEU A 300 9.10 6.55 -17.43
C LEU A 300 10.16 5.47 -17.53
N TYR A 301 11.17 5.57 -16.68
CA TYR A 301 12.18 4.55 -16.54
C TYR A 301 12.77 4.47 -15.13
N GLU A 302 13.33 3.29 -14.85
CA GLU A 302 14.23 3.01 -13.73
C GLU A 302 15.59 2.58 -14.30
N ALA A 303 16.67 2.88 -13.60
CA ALA A 303 18.02 2.54 -14.04
C ALA A 303 18.84 1.89 -12.93
N GLU A 304 19.32 0.67 -13.18
CA GLU A 304 20.12 -0.12 -12.25
C GLU A 304 21.54 -0.31 -12.83
N PRO A 305 22.56 0.38 -12.28
CA PRO A 305 23.95 0.19 -12.69
C PRO A 305 24.51 -1.09 -12.07
N PHE A 306 25.12 -1.95 -12.89
CA PHE A 306 25.71 -3.21 -12.41
C PHE A 306 26.90 -3.66 -13.27
N LEU A 307 27.56 -4.76 -12.87
CA LEU A 307 28.63 -5.38 -13.66
C LEU A 307 28.10 -6.58 -14.43
N LEU A 308 28.24 -6.54 -15.76
CA LEU A 308 27.97 -7.67 -16.65
C LEU A 308 29.29 -8.15 -17.26
N GLY A 309 29.76 -9.32 -16.85
CA GLY A 309 31.04 -9.85 -17.33
C GLY A 309 32.26 -9.01 -16.93
N GLY A 310 32.15 -8.22 -15.86
CA GLY A 310 33.18 -7.30 -15.39
C GLY A 310 33.17 -5.92 -16.07
N GLU A 311 32.29 -5.71 -17.05
CA GLU A 311 32.05 -4.40 -17.66
C GLU A 311 30.83 -3.75 -17.01
N GLU A 312 30.89 -2.42 -16.86
CA GLU A 312 29.77 -1.66 -16.33
C GLU A 312 28.67 -1.49 -17.38
N LYS A 313 27.44 -1.84 -16.99
CA LYS A 313 26.23 -1.67 -17.79
C LYS A 313 25.16 -0.97 -16.96
N ILE A 314 24.20 -0.37 -17.65
CA ILE A 314 22.98 0.15 -17.06
C ILE A 314 21.82 -0.70 -17.55
N LEU A 315 21.10 -1.32 -16.62
CA LEU A 315 19.81 -1.96 -16.89
C LEU A 315 18.73 -0.89 -16.85
N LEU A 316 17.92 -0.79 -17.90
CA LEU A 316 16.82 0.15 -18.00
C LEU A 316 15.50 -0.62 -18.09
N THR A 317 14.60 -0.41 -17.13
CA THR A 317 13.17 -0.74 -17.31
C THR A 317 12.47 0.53 -17.76
N HIS A 318 11.91 0.56 -18.96
CA HIS A 318 11.44 1.82 -19.56
C HIS A 318 10.21 1.68 -20.45
N ASN A 319 9.44 2.77 -20.57
CA ASN A 319 8.26 2.84 -21.44
C ASN A 319 8.51 3.45 -22.84
N ARG A 320 9.76 3.78 -23.19
CA ARG A 320 10.13 4.35 -24.51
C ARG A 320 9.65 3.44 -25.65
N GLY A 321 8.56 3.84 -26.32
CA GLY A 321 7.93 3.04 -27.39
C GLY A 321 7.27 1.74 -26.91
N ALA A 322 7.00 1.61 -25.61
CA ALA A 322 6.51 0.41 -24.96
C ALA A 322 5.62 0.77 -23.76
N ILE A 323 4.32 0.95 -23.98
CA ILE A 323 3.38 1.39 -22.92
C ILE A 323 3.42 0.46 -21.70
N ASN A 324 3.57 -0.84 -21.92
CA ASN A 324 3.70 -1.85 -20.86
C ASN A 324 5.14 -2.07 -20.39
N SER A 325 6.04 -1.14 -20.69
CA SER A 325 7.48 -1.21 -20.44
C SER A 325 8.18 -2.38 -21.15
N MET A 326 9.50 -2.25 -21.25
CA MET A 326 10.43 -3.28 -21.69
C MET A 326 11.72 -3.16 -20.87
N VAL A 327 12.61 -4.16 -20.94
CA VAL A 327 13.92 -4.11 -20.27
C VAL A 327 15.03 -4.08 -21.31
N SER A 328 15.95 -3.14 -21.17
CA SER A 328 17.09 -2.95 -22.06
C SER A 328 18.41 -2.81 -21.30
N LEU A 329 19.51 -3.16 -21.96
CA LEU A 329 20.87 -2.89 -21.50
C LEU A 329 21.49 -1.76 -22.32
N THR A 330 22.25 -0.89 -21.67
CA THR A 330 23.05 0.12 -22.36
C THR A 330 24.40 0.33 -21.67
N ASP A 331 25.36 0.82 -22.46
CA ASP A 331 26.67 1.23 -21.97
C ASP A 331 26.60 2.64 -21.38
N PRO A 332 27.32 2.94 -20.29
CA PRO A 332 27.40 4.31 -19.76
C PRO A 332 27.83 5.34 -20.80
N ALA A 333 28.63 4.95 -21.79
CA ALA A 333 29.06 5.82 -22.87
C ALA A 333 27.91 6.26 -23.81
N GLU A 334 26.86 5.46 -23.96
CA GLU A 334 25.67 5.83 -24.75
C GLU A 334 24.92 6.98 -24.10
N LEU A 335 24.88 7.04 -22.77
CA LEU A 335 24.15 8.07 -22.02
C LEU A 335 24.70 9.49 -22.23
N HIS A 336 25.93 9.62 -22.75
CA HIS A 336 26.49 10.92 -23.13
C HIS A 336 26.02 11.42 -24.51
N LYS A 337 25.27 10.61 -25.26
CA LYS A 337 24.73 10.98 -26.57
C LYS A 337 23.29 11.50 -26.43
N PRO A 338 22.81 12.35 -27.37
CA PRO A 338 21.39 12.67 -27.47
C PRO A 338 20.55 11.41 -27.55
N LEU A 339 19.36 11.38 -26.89
CA LEU A 339 18.53 10.18 -26.79
C LEU A 339 18.23 9.52 -28.15
N ALA A 340 18.04 10.34 -29.20
CA ALA A 340 17.78 9.88 -30.56
C ALA A 340 18.95 9.09 -31.20
N GLU A 341 20.17 9.27 -30.70
CA GLU A 341 21.39 8.59 -31.18
C GLU A 341 21.80 7.41 -30.29
N GLN A 342 21.19 7.28 -29.11
CA GLN A 342 21.48 6.18 -28.19
C GLN A 342 20.98 4.85 -28.74
N THR A 343 21.81 3.82 -28.63
CA THR A 343 21.42 2.45 -28.95
C THR A 343 21.32 1.62 -27.68
N TRP A 344 20.15 1.03 -27.44
CA TRP A 344 19.90 0.16 -26.29
C TRP A 344 19.64 -1.26 -26.79
N GLN A 345 20.19 -2.24 -26.08
CA GLN A 345 20.01 -3.65 -26.37
C GLN A 345 18.82 -4.19 -25.57
N THR A 346 17.67 -4.39 -26.23
CA THR A 346 16.51 -5.00 -25.58
C THR A 346 16.83 -6.42 -25.12
N VAL A 347 16.44 -6.75 -23.88
CA VAL A 347 16.60 -8.08 -23.26
C VAL A 347 15.28 -8.70 -22.85
N VAL A 348 14.29 -7.89 -22.50
CA VAL A 348 12.88 -8.30 -22.35
C VAL A 348 12.06 -7.39 -23.25
N GLU A 349 11.40 -7.98 -24.25
CA GLU A 349 10.62 -7.26 -25.25
C GLU A 349 9.28 -6.76 -24.69
N HIS A 350 8.76 -5.70 -25.31
CA HIS A 350 7.42 -5.19 -25.01
C HIS A 350 6.32 -6.17 -25.43
N SER A 351 5.22 -6.18 -24.67
CA SER A 351 3.99 -6.89 -25.00
C SER A 351 2.76 -6.06 -24.61
N ASP A 352 1.74 -6.04 -25.47
CA ASP A 352 0.45 -5.40 -25.16
C ASP A 352 -0.30 -6.12 -24.01
N ASP A 353 0.01 -7.39 -23.75
CA ASP A 353 -0.68 -8.25 -22.77
C ASP A 353 0.12 -8.45 -21.47
N VAL A 354 1.40 -8.03 -21.43
CA VAL A 354 2.30 -8.24 -20.28
C VAL A 354 2.97 -6.93 -19.89
N ARG A 355 2.69 -6.48 -18.68
CA ARG A 355 3.33 -5.29 -18.08
C ARG A 355 4.61 -5.70 -17.36
N VAL A 356 5.74 -5.11 -17.71
CA VAL A 356 6.96 -5.19 -16.89
C VAL A 356 6.82 -4.15 -15.78
N ASN A 357 6.71 -4.63 -14.53
CA ASN A 357 6.57 -3.76 -13.36
C ASN A 357 7.92 -3.20 -12.91
N GLY A 358 8.99 -3.98 -13.06
CA GLY A 358 10.33 -3.63 -12.61
C GLY A 358 11.33 -4.75 -12.87
N ALA A 359 12.62 -4.42 -12.82
CA ALA A 359 13.69 -5.40 -12.95
C ALA A 359 14.88 -5.07 -12.04
N GLY A 360 15.57 -6.10 -11.57
CA GLY A 360 16.77 -5.99 -10.74
C GLY A 360 17.74 -7.13 -11.02
N VAL A 361 18.92 -7.09 -10.40
CA VAL A 361 19.98 -8.07 -10.66
C VAL A 361 20.55 -8.68 -9.39
N THR A 362 20.99 -9.92 -9.53
CA THR A 362 22.01 -10.55 -8.66
C THR A 362 23.32 -10.60 -9.43
N SER A 363 24.39 -11.11 -8.83
CA SER A 363 25.65 -11.32 -9.53
C SER A 363 25.58 -12.36 -10.64
N THR A 364 24.46 -13.11 -10.75
CA THR A 364 24.30 -14.19 -11.73
C THR A 364 23.04 -14.12 -12.58
N HIS A 365 21.98 -13.44 -12.12
CA HIS A 365 20.66 -13.43 -12.77
C HIS A 365 20.04 -12.03 -12.83
N LEU A 366 19.36 -11.77 -13.95
CA LEU A 366 18.32 -10.75 -14.07
C LEU A 366 17.02 -11.31 -13.48
N ILE A 367 16.35 -10.49 -12.68
CA ILE A 367 15.04 -10.76 -12.06
C ILE A 367 14.06 -9.73 -12.61
N VAL A 368 12.89 -10.18 -13.06
CA VAL A 368 11.87 -9.31 -13.66
C VAL A 368 10.53 -9.59 -13.00
N SER A 369 9.92 -8.55 -12.43
CA SER A 369 8.50 -8.60 -12.03
C SER A 369 7.66 -8.25 -13.25
N VAL A 370 6.74 -9.14 -13.60
CA VAL A 370 5.80 -8.95 -14.70
C VAL A 370 4.38 -9.15 -14.21
N ARG A 371 3.43 -8.50 -14.87
CA ARG A 371 2.00 -8.72 -14.68
C ARG A 371 1.37 -9.23 -15.95
N LYS A 372 0.61 -10.32 -15.80
CA LYS A 372 -0.13 -10.95 -16.89
C LYS A 372 -1.39 -11.61 -16.34
N ASP A 373 -2.49 -11.47 -17.07
CA ASP A 373 -3.79 -12.02 -16.68
C ASP A 373 -4.18 -11.56 -15.26
N THR A 374 -4.11 -10.26 -14.95
CA THR A 374 -4.46 -9.65 -13.63
C THR A 374 -3.58 -10.03 -12.43
N ILE A 375 -2.53 -10.84 -12.60
CA ILE A 375 -1.66 -11.28 -11.50
C ILE A 375 -0.20 -10.91 -11.71
N GLU A 376 0.52 -10.68 -10.62
CA GLU A 376 1.98 -10.51 -10.60
C GLU A 376 2.70 -11.87 -10.64
N ARG A 377 3.77 -11.94 -11.43
CA ARG A 377 4.65 -13.11 -11.61
C ARG A 377 6.11 -12.66 -11.62
N VAL A 378 7.00 -13.60 -11.35
CA VAL A 378 8.44 -13.37 -11.32
C VAL A 378 9.10 -14.22 -12.40
N GLN A 379 9.92 -13.58 -13.22
CA GLN A 379 10.78 -14.23 -14.22
C GLN A 379 12.24 -14.05 -13.85
N VAL A 380 13.05 -15.07 -14.09
CA VAL A 380 14.52 -14.99 -13.93
C VAL A 380 15.24 -15.42 -15.21
N MET A 381 16.38 -14.77 -15.47
CA MET A 381 17.22 -15.05 -16.63
C MET A 381 18.69 -14.99 -16.22
N GLY A 382 19.51 -15.94 -16.64
CA GLY A 382 20.95 -15.89 -16.39
C GLY A 382 21.59 -14.68 -17.06
N LEU A 383 22.52 -14.00 -16.37
CA LEU A 383 23.31 -12.89 -16.92
C LEU A 383 24.27 -13.37 -18.02
N ALA A 384 24.69 -14.63 -17.98
CA ALA A 384 25.56 -15.21 -19.00
C ALA A 384 24.87 -15.21 -20.38
N GLY A 385 25.41 -14.42 -21.31
CA GLY A 385 24.85 -14.27 -22.67
C GLY A 385 23.66 -13.32 -22.77
N LEU A 386 23.27 -12.64 -21.68
CA LEU A 386 22.21 -11.63 -21.67
C LEU A 386 22.50 -10.53 -22.70
N GLY A 387 21.50 -10.16 -23.51
CA GLY A 387 21.66 -9.18 -24.59
C GLY A 387 22.42 -9.70 -25.83
N THR A 388 22.69 -11.00 -25.92
CA THR A 388 23.34 -11.63 -27.08
C THR A 388 22.45 -12.73 -27.68
N PRO A 389 22.75 -13.27 -28.88
CA PRO A 389 22.05 -14.43 -29.41
C PRO A 389 22.10 -15.70 -28.53
N ALA A 390 22.97 -15.73 -27.51
CA ALA A 390 23.05 -16.82 -26.55
C ALA A 390 22.14 -16.63 -25.31
N GLN A 391 21.37 -15.54 -25.25
CA GLN A 391 20.41 -15.28 -24.18
C GLN A 391 19.43 -16.43 -24.02
N GLN A 392 19.22 -16.86 -22.77
CA GLN A 392 18.29 -17.93 -22.44
C GLN A 392 16.86 -17.38 -22.30
N ALA A 393 15.86 -18.26 -22.48
CA ALA A 393 14.48 -17.91 -22.19
C ALA A 393 14.29 -17.66 -20.68
N PRO A 394 13.35 -16.77 -20.29
CA PRO A 394 13.00 -16.58 -18.89
C PRO A 394 12.46 -17.87 -18.27
N VAL A 395 12.80 -18.09 -17.01
CA VAL A 395 12.27 -19.17 -16.18
C VAL A 395 11.31 -18.56 -15.15
N GLU A 396 10.13 -19.14 -15.01
CA GLU A 396 9.13 -18.75 -14.01
C GLU A 396 9.01 -19.86 -12.94
N PRO A 397 8.95 -19.51 -11.65
CA PRO A 397 8.50 -20.44 -10.62
C PRO A 397 7.07 -20.91 -10.91
N ALA A 398 6.83 -22.21 -10.84
CA ALA A 398 5.51 -22.79 -11.10
C ALA A 398 4.66 -22.82 -9.82
N PHE A 399 3.41 -22.37 -9.93
CA PHE A 399 2.40 -22.43 -8.87
C PHE A 399 1.11 -23.05 -9.40
N ASP A 400 0.37 -23.77 -8.55
CA ASP A 400 -0.80 -24.56 -8.96
C ASP A 400 -2.11 -23.75 -9.09
N GLU A 401 -2.20 -22.59 -8.42
CA GLU A 401 -3.40 -21.75 -8.44
C GLU A 401 -3.40 -20.77 -9.63
N GLU A 402 -4.58 -20.41 -10.15
CA GLU A 402 -4.72 -19.38 -11.21
C GLU A 402 -4.67 -17.96 -10.63
N LEU A 403 -5.27 -17.76 -9.46
CA LEU A 403 -5.44 -16.45 -8.81
C LEU A 403 -4.49 -16.33 -7.61
N TYR A 404 -3.23 -16.05 -7.89
CA TYR A 404 -2.20 -15.84 -6.89
C TYR A 404 -1.43 -14.55 -7.14
N THR A 405 -0.59 -14.19 -6.19
CA THR A 405 0.43 -13.15 -6.33
C THR A 405 1.74 -13.73 -5.88
N ALA A 406 2.76 -13.63 -6.72
CA ALA A 406 4.13 -13.99 -6.41
C ALA A 406 5.03 -12.79 -6.69
N GLY A 407 5.74 -12.32 -5.66
CA GLY A 407 6.63 -11.17 -5.75
C GLY A 407 8.01 -11.47 -5.15
N VAL A 408 9.02 -10.76 -5.63
CA VAL A 408 10.40 -10.88 -5.11
C VAL A 408 10.52 -10.09 -3.81
N GLY A 409 11.03 -10.75 -2.77
CA GLY A 409 11.44 -10.13 -1.52
C GLY A 409 12.93 -9.76 -1.53
N GLY A 410 13.49 -9.51 -0.35
CA GLY A 410 14.93 -9.24 -0.22
C GLY A 410 15.77 -10.43 -0.70
N SER A 411 16.74 -10.17 -1.57
CA SER A 411 17.77 -11.12 -1.99
C SER A 411 19.12 -10.43 -1.93
N ASP A 412 20.10 -11.06 -1.31
CA ASP A 412 21.47 -10.54 -1.33
C ASP A 412 22.06 -10.71 -2.74
N TYR A 413 22.90 -9.77 -3.16
CA TYR A 413 23.43 -9.71 -4.52
C TYR A 413 24.15 -11.01 -4.93
N ASP A 414 24.84 -11.66 -3.99
CA ASP A 414 25.59 -12.89 -4.25
C ASP A 414 24.83 -14.17 -3.85
N ALA A 415 23.55 -14.05 -3.50
CA ALA A 415 22.74 -15.20 -3.12
C ALA A 415 22.51 -16.14 -4.32
N PRO A 416 22.65 -17.47 -4.12
CA PRO A 416 22.24 -18.45 -5.13
C PRO A 416 20.71 -18.67 -5.16
N VAL A 417 19.98 -17.94 -4.31
CA VAL A 417 18.53 -18.03 -4.14
C VAL A 417 17.96 -16.62 -4.16
N ILE A 418 16.71 -16.49 -4.61
CA ILE A 418 15.91 -15.28 -4.38
C ILE A 418 14.76 -15.61 -3.45
N ARG A 419 14.43 -14.68 -2.55
CA ARG A 419 13.25 -14.86 -1.69
C ARG A 419 12.00 -14.48 -2.47
N LEU A 420 11.01 -15.34 -2.46
CA LEU A 420 9.70 -15.06 -3.03
C LEU A 420 8.64 -15.05 -1.94
N GLY A 421 7.81 -14.01 -1.93
CA GLY A 421 6.52 -14.02 -1.24
C GLY A 421 5.46 -14.56 -2.17
N TYR A 422 4.63 -15.48 -1.68
CA TYR A 422 3.50 -16.04 -2.41
C TYR A 422 2.25 -16.00 -1.54
N THR A 423 1.11 -15.66 -2.13
CA THR A 423 -0.19 -15.80 -1.49
C THR A 423 -1.27 -15.95 -2.55
N SER A 424 -2.41 -16.52 -2.16
CA SER A 424 -3.65 -16.43 -2.94
C SER A 424 -4.78 -15.91 -2.05
N TYR A 425 -6.02 -15.92 -2.53
CA TYR A 425 -7.17 -15.57 -1.69
C TYR A 425 -7.40 -16.54 -0.52
N PHE A 426 -7.02 -17.81 -0.67
CA PHE A 426 -7.22 -18.89 0.31
C PHE A 426 -5.99 -19.76 0.58
N THR A 427 -4.84 -19.39 0.03
CA THR A 427 -3.54 -19.88 0.46
C THR A 427 -2.90 -18.79 1.33
N PRO A 428 -2.67 -19.04 2.62
CA PRO A 428 -1.97 -18.10 3.51
C PRO A 428 -0.59 -17.72 2.97
N SER A 429 -0.04 -16.61 3.45
CA SER A 429 1.27 -16.14 3.00
C SER A 429 2.34 -17.24 3.15
N ARG A 430 2.97 -17.57 2.03
CA ARG A 430 4.11 -18.48 1.93
C ARG A 430 5.35 -17.71 1.57
N ILE A 431 6.45 -18.09 2.19
CA ILE A 431 7.79 -17.61 1.84
C ILE A 431 8.56 -18.78 1.25
N TYR A 432 9.06 -18.58 0.05
CA TYR A 432 9.91 -19.51 -0.66
C TYR A 432 11.32 -18.95 -0.82
N ASP A 433 12.31 -19.83 -0.82
CA ASP A 433 13.58 -19.55 -1.50
C ASP A 433 13.51 -20.22 -2.87
N PHE A 434 13.64 -19.44 -3.93
CA PHE A 434 13.76 -19.95 -5.29
C PHE A 434 15.24 -20.06 -5.65
N VAL A 435 15.72 -21.29 -5.76
CA VAL A 435 17.08 -21.60 -6.22
C VAL A 435 17.19 -21.21 -7.67
N LEU A 436 18.10 -20.28 -7.95
CA LEU A 436 18.25 -19.70 -9.27
C LEU A 436 18.67 -20.77 -10.29
N PRO A 437 18.11 -20.74 -11.52
CA PRO A 437 18.44 -21.72 -12.54
C PRO A 437 19.93 -21.79 -12.88
N THR A 438 20.42 -22.99 -13.15
CA THR A 438 21.79 -23.21 -13.66
C THR A 438 21.75 -24.19 -14.82
N PRO A 439 22.85 -24.41 -15.58
CA PRO A 439 22.89 -25.47 -16.58
C PRO A 439 22.55 -26.86 -16.03
N GLU A 440 22.83 -27.12 -14.75
CA GLU A 440 22.52 -28.36 -14.04
C GLU A 440 21.10 -28.39 -13.47
N LEU A 441 20.52 -27.21 -13.19
CA LEU A 441 19.16 -27.01 -12.67
C LEU A 441 18.38 -26.00 -13.54
N PRO A 442 18.01 -26.35 -14.78
CA PRO A 442 17.49 -25.38 -15.75
C PRO A 442 16.12 -24.78 -15.40
N ALA A 443 15.35 -25.42 -14.51
CA ALA A 443 14.06 -24.92 -14.06
C ALA A 443 14.13 -24.13 -12.73
N GLY A 444 15.31 -24.06 -12.11
CA GLY A 444 15.42 -23.67 -10.70
C GLY A 444 14.76 -24.71 -9.78
N ASP A 445 14.66 -24.39 -8.49
CA ASP A 445 13.93 -25.19 -7.50
C ASP A 445 13.23 -24.28 -6.49
N LEU A 446 12.00 -24.62 -6.12
CA LEU A 446 11.16 -23.77 -5.28
C LEU A 446 11.03 -24.40 -3.88
N LEU A 447 11.74 -23.84 -2.92
CA LEU A 447 11.84 -24.39 -1.56
C LEU A 447 10.93 -23.62 -0.59
N LEU A 448 9.86 -24.25 -0.13
CA LEU A 448 8.98 -23.67 0.88
C LEU A 448 9.73 -23.53 2.21
N ARG A 449 9.86 -22.29 2.70
CA ARG A 449 10.49 -22.00 4.00
C ARG A 449 9.49 -21.85 5.11
N LYS A 450 8.35 -21.21 4.82
CA LYS A 450 7.27 -21.03 5.78
C LYS A 450 5.95 -20.83 5.06
N GLU A 451 4.92 -21.49 5.58
CA GLU A 451 3.54 -21.07 5.38
C GLU A 451 3.05 -20.46 6.69
N SER A 452 2.45 -19.29 6.63
CA SER A 452 1.90 -18.61 7.81
C SER A 452 0.69 -19.42 8.31
N PRO A 453 0.72 -19.93 9.55
CA PRO A 453 -0.38 -20.75 10.03
C PRO A 453 -1.62 -19.89 10.26
N VAL A 454 -2.77 -20.48 9.97
CA VAL A 454 -4.08 -19.90 10.29
C VAL A 454 -4.75 -20.81 11.32
N LEU A 455 -4.92 -20.29 12.52
CA LEU A 455 -5.48 -21.02 13.65
C LEU A 455 -7.00 -21.17 13.53
N GLY A 456 -7.64 -21.82 14.50
CA GLY A 456 -9.10 -21.93 14.55
C GLY A 456 -9.72 -22.92 13.55
N GLY A 457 -8.94 -23.89 13.08
CA GLY A 457 -9.42 -24.96 12.17
C GLY A 457 -9.70 -24.49 10.74
N TYR A 458 -9.00 -23.46 10.29
CA TYR A 458 -9.06 -22.98 8.91
C TYR A 458 -8.79 -24.11 7.91
N ASP A 459 -9.63 -24.18 6.88
CA ASP A 459 -9.47 -25.06 5.73
C ASP A 459 -9.78 -24.25 4.48
N GLY A 460 -8.79 -24.05 3.61
CA GLY A 460 -8.96 -23.31 2.36
C GLY A 460 -10.03 -23.89 1.44
N SER A 461 -10.32 -25.20 1.55
CA SER A 461 -11.37 -25.87 0.80
C SER A 461 -12.79 -25.50 1.25
N ASP A 462 -12.96 -24.73 2.31
CA ASP A 462 -14.26 -24.13 2.69
C ASP A 462 -14.64 -22.94 1.81
N TYR A 463 -13.71 -22.43 0.99
CA TYR A 463 -13.90 -21.23 0.18
C TYR A 463 -13.61 -21.47 -1.30
N ILE A 464 -14.17 -20.60 -2.14
CA ILE A 464 -14.04 -20.64 -3.60
C ILE A 464 -13.68 -19.24 -4.08
N ALA A 465 -12.62 -19.15 -4.88
CA ALA A 465 -12.24 -17.95 -5.63
C ALA A 465 -12.39 -18.23 -7.12
N THR A 466 -13.08 -17.36 -7.86
CA THR A 466 -13.15 -17.44 -9.33
C THR A 466 -12.85 -16.09 -9.96
N ARG A 467 -12.34 -16.13 -11.20
CA ARG A 467 -12.25 -14.96 -12.08
C ARG A 467 -13.52 -14.87 -12.90
N GLU A 468 -14.23 -13.77 -12.73
CA GLU A 468 -15.41 -13.42 -13.50
C GLU A 468 -15.18 -12.10 -14.22
N TRP A 469 -16.16 -11.67 -15.01
CA TRP A 469 -16.01 -10.50 -15.86
C TRP A 469 -17.33 -9.75 -16.03
N ALA A 470 -17.37 -8.51 -15.55
CA ALA A 470 -18.42 -7.55 -15.90
C ALA A 470 -18.16 -6.98 -17.31
N THR A 471 -19.17 -6.33 -17.88
CA THR A 471 -19.04 -5.59 -19.14
C THR A 471 -19.41 -4.15 -18.87
N ALA A 472 -18.47 -3.25 -19.11
CA ALA A 472 -18.68 -1.82 -18.98
C ALA A 472 -19.67 -1.31 -20.04
N GLY A 473 -20.25 -0.14 -19.81
CA GLY A 473 -21.14 0.52 -20.80
C GLY A 473 -20.52 0.71 -22.20
N ASP A 474 -19.20 0.80 -22.31
CA ASP A 474 -18.45 0.93 -23.57
C ASP A 474 -18.04 -0.43 -24.19
N GLY A 475 -18.40 -1.55 -23.56
CA GLY A 475 -18.06 -2.91 -24.00
C GLY A 475 -16.78 -3.47 -23.38
N THR A 476 -16.02 -2.67 -22.64
CA THR A 476 -14.79 -3.12 -21.95
C THR A 476 -15.10 -4.25 -20.96
N ARG A 477 -14.26 -5.29 -20.91
CA ARG A 477 -14.43 -6.41 -19.97
C ARG A 477 -13.67 -6.12 -18.68
N ILE A 478 -14.39 -5.93 -17.58
CA ILE A 478 -13.81 -5.60 -16.27
C ILE A 478 -13.58 -6.91 -15.51
N PRO A 479 -12.33 -7.27 -15.18
CA PRO A 479 -12.07 -8.47 -14.40
C PRO A 479 -12.63 -8.34 -12.98
N LEU A 480 -13.15 -9.43 -12.45
CA LEU A 480 -13.66 -9.54 -11.08
C LEU A 480 -13.03 -10.75 -10.40
N SER A 481 -12.50 -10.57 -9.19
CA SER A 481 -12.20 -11.70 -8.30
C SER A 481 -13.37 -11.92 -7.36
N VAL A 482 -14.02 -13.08 -7.45
CA VAL A 482 -15.26 -13.41 -6.73
C VAL A 482 -14.97 -14.45 -5.67
N LEU A 483 -15.16 -14.06 -4.42
CA LEU A 483 -14.80 -14.85 -3.24
C LEU A 483 -16.08 -15.20 -2.47
N ARG A 484 -16.25 -16.49 -2.13
CA ARG A 484 -17.38 -16.94 -1.32
C ARG A 484 -17.03 -18.17 -0.49
N HIS A 485 -17.76 -18.38 0.59
CA HIS A 485 -17.82 -19.68 1.24
C HIS A 485 -18.58 -20.68 0.37
N LYS A 486 -18.12 -21.94 0.29
CA LYS A 486 -18.71 -22.98 -0.58
C LYS A 486 -20.18 -23.29 -0.26
N GLY A 487 -20.61 -22.98 0.95
CA GLY A 487 -21.99 -23.14 1.43
C GLY A 487 -22.98 -22.11 0.87
N VAL A 488 -22.51 -21.04 0.22
CA VAL A 488 -23.36 -20.04 -0.43
C VAL A 488 -24.03 -20.65 -1.66
N LYS A 489 -25.36 -20.57 -1.72
CA LYS A 489 -26.18 -21.07 -2.83
C LYS A 489 -26.37 -20.00 -3.89
N GLN A 490 -26.58 -20.44 -5.13
CA GLN A 490 -26.96 -19.57 -6.23
C GLN A 490 -28.48 -19.45 -6.34
N ASP A 491 -29.10 -18.86 -5.31
CA ASP A 491 -30.54 -18.66 -5.18
C ASP A 491 -30.95 -17.19 -4.94
N ALA A 492 -30.02 -16.25 -5.19
CA ALA A 492 -30.18 -14.81 -5.05
C ALA A 492 -30.58 -14.35 -3.63
N THR A 493 -30.09 -15.03 -2.60
CA THR A 493 -30.39 -14.68 -1.19
C THR A 493 -29.19 -14.20 -0.39
N ALA A 494 -27.96 -14.35 -0.89
CA ALA A 494 -26.76 -13.98 -0.16
C ALA A 494 -26.60 -12.45 -0.06
N ALA A 495 -25.83 -12.00 0.93
CA ALA A 495 -25.34 -10.63 0.98
C ALA A 495 -24.12 -10.46 0.07
N GLY A 496 -23.92 -9.27 -0.48
CA GLY A 496 -22.80 -8.94 -1.36
C GLY A 496 -21.97 -7.77 -0.84
N LEU A 497 -20.66 -7.82 -1.07
CA LEU A 497 -19.75 -6.70 -0.85
C LEU A 497 -18.88 -6.51 -2.09
N VAL A 498 -18.86 -5.31 -2.65
CA VAL A 498 -17.93 -4.93 -3.73
C VAL A 498 -16.84 -4.02 -3.16
N TYR A 499 -15.58 -4.39 -3.42
CA TYR A 499 -14.39 -3.62 -3.06
C TYR A 499 -13.68 -3.09 -4.32
N GLY A 500 -13.13 -1.87 -4.27
CA GLY A 500 -12.41 -1.27 -5.39
C GLY A 500 -11.50 -0.11 -4.99
N TYR A 501 -10.54 0.21 -5.87
CA TYR A 501 -9.56 1.30 -5.69
C TYR A 501 -9.41 2.16 -6.95
N GLY A 502 -8.82 1.61 -8.02
CA GLY A 502 -8.87 2.18 -9.37
C GLY A 502 -8.12 3.50 -9.58
N SER A 503 -6.94 3.68 -8.99
CA SER A 503 -6.09 4.87 -9.20
C SER A 503 -4.60 4.52 -9.13
N TYR A 504 -3.74 5.38 -9.68
CA TYR A 504 -2.26 5.29 -9.61
C TYR A 504 -1.62 4.02 -10.18
N GLU A 505 -2.28 3.30 -11.08
CA GLU A 505 -1.85 1.98 -11.58
C GLU A 505 -1.78 0.89 -10.47
N MET A 506 -2.31 1.18 -9.29
CA MET A 506 -2.30 0.24 -8.16
C MET A 506 -3.24 -0.94 -8.44
N SER A 507 -2.69 -2.15 -8.48
CA SER A 507 -3.43 -3.38 -8.76
C SER A 507 -3.97 -4.01 -7.48
N MET A 508 -5.24 -4.43 -7.48
CA MET A 508 -5.86 -5.11 -6.34
C MET A 508 -5.61 -6.62 -6.39
N ASP A 509 -4.35 -7.01 -6.17
CA ASP A 509 -3.87 -8.39 -6.34
C ASP A 509 -4.50 -9.45 -5.41
N PRO A 510 -4.53 -10.74 -5.82
CA PRO A 510 -4.90 -11.84 -4.95
C PRO A 510 -4.07 -11.91 -3.67
N GLY A 511 -4.72 -11.68 -2.53
CA GLY A 511 -4.06 -11.69 -1.22
C GLY A 511 -4.92 -12.32 -0.12
N PHE A 512 -4.29 -13.12 0.74
CA PHE A 512 -4.94 -13.75 1.87
C PHE A 512 -5.23 -12.72 2.95
N GLY A 513 -6.46 -12.71 3.46
CA GLY A 513 -6.87 -11.79 4.51
C GLY A 513 -7.65 -12.52 5.60
N ILE A 514 -7.04 -12.71 6.77
CA ILE A 514 -7.67 -13.40 7.92
C ILE A 514 -9.04 -12.80 8.25
N ALA A 515 -9.12 -11.46 8.31
CA ALA A 515 -10.36 -10.78 8.61
C ALA A 515 -11.46 -11.08 7.59
N ARG A 516 -11.13 -11.21 6.29
CA ARG A 516 -12.10 -11.41 5.22
C ARG A 516 -12.93 -12.67 5.46
N LEU A 517 -12.33 -13.70 6.07
CA LEU A 517 -12.99 -14.94 6.43
C LEU A 517 -14.23 -14.70 7.31
N SER A 518 -14.22 -13.70 8.20
CA SER A 518 -15.37 -13.38 9.04
C SER A 518 -16.60 -12.92 8.25
N LEU A 519 -16.44 -12.28 7.09
CA LEU A 519 -17.56 -11.96 6.19
C LEU A 519 -17.98 -13.18 5.36
N LEU A 520 -17.02 -13.92 4.82
CA LEU A 520 -17.30 -15.12 4.02
C LEU A 520 -18.03 -16.20 4.84
N ASP A 521 -17.63 -16.39 6.09
CA ASP A 521 -18.25 -17.33 7.03
C ASP A 521 -19.69 -16.93 7.39
N ARG A 522 -20.07 -15.67 7.19
CA ARG A 522 -21.44 -15.15 7.32
C ARG A 522 -22.23 -15.20 6.01
N GLY A 523 -21.66 -15.83 4.98
CA GLY A 523 -22.28 -16.01 3.67
C GLY A 523 -22.26 -14.77 2.78
N VAL A 524 -21.42 -13.77 3.09
CA VAL A 524 -21.20 -12.62 2.20
C VAL A 524 -20.39 -13.07 0.98
N VAL A 525 -20.86 -12.74 -0.22
CA VAL A 525 -20.09 -12.85 -1.46
C VAL A 525 -19.25 -11.59 -1.60
N PHE A 526 -17.93 -11.73 -1.58
CA PHE A 526 -16.98 -10.62 -1.66
C PHE A 526 -16.43 -10.53 -3.09
N VAL A 527 -16.63 -9.40 -3.75
CA VAL A 527 -16.12 -9.12 -5.09
C VAL A 527 -15.05 -8.03 -5.02
N ILE A 528 -13.87 -8.31 -5.58
CA ILE A 528 -12.87 -7.28 -5.88
C ILE A 528 -13.05 -6.90 -7.35
N ALA A 529 -13.39 -5.64 -7.60
CA ALA A 529 -13.55 -5.11 -8.94
C ALA A 529 -12.23 -4.49 -9.42
N HIS A 530 -11.62 -5.09 -10.43
CA HIS A 530 -10.35 -4.65 -11.03
C HIS A 530 -10.62 -3.56 -12.07
N ILE A 531 -11.19 -2.44 -11.62
CA ILE A 531 -11.69 -1.32 -12.44
C ILE A 531 -10.55 -0.50 -13.08
N ARG A 532 -10.85 0.20 -14.18
CA ARG A 532 -9.89 1.11 -14.84
C ARG A 532 -9.37 2.17 -13.88
N GLY A 533 -8.11 2.56 -14.10
CA GLY A 533 -7.29 3.35 -13.18
C GLY A 533 -6.38 2.50 -12.29
N GLY A 534 -6.68 1.20 -12.15
CA GLY A 534 -5.72 0.19 -11.64
C GLY A 534 -4.74 -0.28 -12.72
N GLY A 535 -3.85 -1.20 -12.37
CA GLY A 535 -2.80 -1.72 -13.27
C GLY A 535 -3.03 -3.16 -13.75
N GLU A 536 -4.19 -3.76 -13.45
CA GLU A 536 -4.38 -5.22 -13.58
C GLU A 536 -4.20 -5.76 -15.00
N LEU A 537 -4.57 -4.99 -16.01
CA LEU A 537 -4.41 -5.34 -17.43
C LEU A 537 -3.24 -4.59 -18.09
N GLY A 538 -2.33 -4.03 -17.29
CA GLY A 538 -1.20 -3.24 -17.75
C GLY A 538 -1.49 -1.75 -17.82
N ARG A 539 -0.55 -1.00 -18.37
CA ARG A 539 -0.49 0.46 -18.23
C ARG A 539 -1.65 1.19 -18.91
N HIS A 540 -2.16 0.66 -20.02
CA HIS A 540 -3.32 1.23 -20.70
C HIS A 540 -4.57 1.21 -19.82
N TRP A 541 -4.72 0.20 -18.95
CA TRP A 541 -5.84 0.08 -18.01
C TRP A 541 -5.90 1.23 -17.01
N TYR A 542 -4.72 1.71 -16.61
CA TYR A 542 -4.57 2.89 -15.77
C TYR A 542 -4.86 4.17 -16.54
N GLU A 543 -4.26 4.34 -17.72
CA GLU A 543 -4.45 5.55 -18.56
C GLU A 543 -5.92 5.75 -18.98
N ASP A 544 -6.67 4.67 -19.16
CA ASP A 544 -8.11 4.70 -19.44
C ASP A 544 -8.99 4.95 -18.19
N GLY A 545 -8.41 5.17 -17.01
CA GLY A 545 -9.09 5.57 -15.78
C GLY A 545 -8.41 6.75 -15.08
N LYS A 546 -7.81 7.66 -15.86
CA LYS A 546 -6.93 8.75 -15.38
C LYS A 546 -7.30 10.07 -16.04
N LYS A 547 -7.11 11.22 -15.37
CA LYS A 547 -7.45 12.56 -15.92
C LYS A 547 -8.86 12.61 -16.52
N LEU A 548 -8.98 12.91 -17.82
CA LEU A 548 -10.26 13.07 -18.54
C LEU A 548 -11.00 11.75 -18.84
N THR A 549 -10.43 10.60 -18.46
CA THR A 549 -11.10 9.30 -18.48
C THR A 549 -11.45 8.80 -17.09
N LYS A 550 -11.20 9.59 -16.02
CA LYS A 550 -11.36 9.13 -14.63
C LYS A 550 -12.75 8.60 -14.28
N LYS A 551 -13.79 9.07 -14.96
CA LYS A 551 -15.16 8.56 -14.74
C LYS A 551 -15.32 7.08 -15.05
N ASN A 552 -14.47 6.51 -15.90
CA ASN A 552 -14.46 5.09 -16.18
C ASN A 552 -14.25 4.26 -14.91
N THR A 553 -13.40 4.71 -13.97
CA THR A 553 -13.24 4.08 -12.65
C THR A 553 -14.58 3.92 -11.93
N PHE A 554 -15.41 4.97 -11.92
CA PHE A 554 -16.69 4.97 -11.20
C PHE A 554 -17.75 4.15 -11.92
N THR A 555 -17.85 4.28 -13.23
CA THR A 555 -18.83 3.52 -14.03
C THR A 555 -18.50 2.04 -14.05
N ASP A 556 -17.22 1.66 -14.15
CA ASP A 556 -16.80 0.26 -14.09
C ASP A 556 -17.17 -0.39 -12.75
N PHE A 557 -17.04 0.34 -11.65
CA PHE A 557 -17.44 -0.15 -10.32
C PHE A 557 -18.95 -0.35 -10.21
N ILE A 558 -19.73 0.56 -10.81
CA ILE A 558 -21.18 0.46 -10.89
C ILE A 558 -21.59 -0.75 -11.76
N ASP A 559 -20.90 -0.98 -12.88
CA ASP A 559 -21.13 -2.12 -13.78
C ASP A 559 -20.73 -3.46 -13.11
N ALA A 560 -19.66 -3.47 -12.30
CA ALA A 560 -19.30 -4.59 -11.44
C ALA A 560 -20.36 -4.88 -10.36
N THR A 561 -20.96 -3.83 -9.80
CA THR A 561 -22.06 -3.93 -8.84
C THR A 561 -23.31 -4.54 -9.51
N ASP A 562 -23.63 -4.13 -10.74
CA ASP A 562 -24.72 -4.71 -11.52
C ASP A 562 -24.47 -6.18 -11.85
N TRP A 563 -23.24 -6.53 -12.20
CA TRP A 563 -22.88 -7.93 -12.39
C TRP A 563 -23.13 -8.74 -11.11
N LEU A 564 -22.72 -8.24 -9.93
CA LEU A 564 -22.93 -8.94 -8.67
C LEU A 564 -24.42 -9.13 -8.36
N ALA A 565 -25.23 -8.09 -8.55
CA ALA A 565 -26.68 -8.15 -8.40
C ALA A 565 -27.34 -9.19 -9.32
N ASN A 566 -26.77 -9.41 -10.52
CA ASN A 566 -27.27 -10.36 -11.50
C ASN A 566 -26.58 -11.73 -11.48
N SER A 567 -25.65 -11.96 -10.55
CA SER A 567 -24.86 -13.20 -10.47
C SER A 567 -25.67 -14.45 -10.12
N GLY A 568 -26.88 -14.25 -9.58
CA GLY A 568 -27.72 -15.32 -9.02
C GLY A 568 -27.28 -15.78 -7.62
N TRP A 569 -26.20 -15.24 -7.04
CA TRP A 569 -25.84 -15.50 -5.63
C TRP A 569 -26.46 -14.48 -4.68
N VAL A 570 -26.37 -13.20 -5.04
CA VAL A 570 -26.65 -12.08 -4.13
C VAL A 570 -28.04 -11.50 -4.35
N ASP A 571 -28.69 -11.10 -3.27
CA ASP A 571 -29.88 -10.25 -3.29
C ASP A 571 -29.47 -8.81 -3.64
N PRO A 572 -29.98 -8.21 -4.74
CA PRO A 572 -29.65 -6.84 -5.14
C PRO A 572 -29.90 -5.79 -4.05
N ALA A 573 -30.83 -6.02 -3.13
CA ALA A 573 -31.10 -5.11 -2.01
C ALA A 573 -30.10 -5.23 -0.85
N ARG A 574 -29.17 -6.19 -0.92
CA ARG A 574 -28.20 -6.53 0.12
C ARG A 574 -26.76 -6.46 -0.41
N ILE A 575 -26.44 -5.37 -1.10
CA ILE A 575 -25.07 -5.09 -1.58
C ILE A 575 -24.47 -3.91 -0.82
N ALA A 576 -23.23 -4.05 -0.34
CA ALA A 576 -22.45 -2.95 0.21
C ALA A 576 -21.24 -2.63 -0.68
N ALA A 577 -20.70 -1.41 -0.54
CA ALA A 577 -19.45 -0.99 -1.16
C ALA A 577 -18.39 -0.61 -0.12
N LEU A 578 -17.13 -0.90 -0.42
CA LEU A 578 -15.98 -0.57 0.42
C LEU A 578 -14.81 -0.05 -0.44
N GLY A 579 -14.19 1.04 -0.02
CA GLY A 579 -12.98 1.58 -0.67
C GLY A 579 -12.28 2.59 0.25
N GLY A 580 -10.96 2.73 0.10
CA GLY A 580 -10.13 3.58 0.95
C GLY A 580 -9.19 4.51 0.19
N SER A 581 -8.84 5.68 0.75
CA SER A 581 -7.99 6.69 0.11
C SER A 581 -8.57 7.17 -1.23
N ALA A 582 -7.91 6.96 -2.37
CA ALA A 582 -8.51 7.17 -3.69
C ALA A 582 -9.66 6.18 -4.01
N GLY A 583 -9.69 5.01 -3.38
CA GLY A 583 -10.89 4.17 -3.32
C GLY A 583 -12.04 4.81 -2.54
N GLY A 584 -11.74 5.77 -1.64
CA GLY A 584 -12.74 6.61 -0.99
C GLY A 584 -13.30 7.71 -1.89
N LEU A 585 -12.50 8.27 -2.82
CA LEU A 585 -13.00 9.07 -3.93
C LEU A 585 -14.03 8.27 -4.74
N LEU A 586 -13.69 7.03 -5.09
CA LEU A 586 -14.61 6.10 -5.75
C LEU A 586 -15.90 5.92 -4.93
N MET A 587 -15.82 5.64 -3.63
CA MET A 587 -17.01 5.51 -2.77
C MET A 587 -17.90 6.76 -2.79
N GLY A 588 -17.30 7.95 -2.67
CA GLY A 588 -18.03 9.22 -2.71
C GLY A 588 -18.69 9.48 -4.07
N ALA A 589 -18.00 9.16 -5.16
CA ALA A 589 -18.53 9.33 -6.52
C ALA A 589 -19.72 8.39 -6.78
N VAL A 590 -19.60 7.10 -6.43
CA VAL A 590 -20.70 6.13 -6.67
C VAL A 590 -21.89 6.37 -5.74
N ALA A 591 -21.67 6.91 -4.54
CA ALA A 591 -22.76 7.38 -3.68
C ALA A 591 -23.60 8.47 -4.35
N ASN A 592 -22.99 9.35 -5.15
CA ASN A 592 -23.72 10.36 -5.91
C ASN A 592 -24.33 9.80 -7.20
N MET A 593 -23.62 8.92 -7.90
CA MET A 593 -24.03 8.43 -9.22
C MET A 593 -25.14 7.37 -9.15
N ALA A 594 -25.03 6.40 -8.23
CA ALA A 594 -25.94 5.26 -8.13
C ALA A 594 -26.20 4.83 -6.66
N PRO A 595 -26.62 5.75 -5.76
CA PRO A 595 -26.85 5.44 -4.34
C PRO A 595 -27.83 4.28 -4.12
N GLU A 596 -28.80 4.12 -5.01
CA GLU A 596 -29.84 3.10 -4.95
C GLU A 596 -29.33 1.65 -5.08
N LYS A 597 -28.09 1.46 -5.53
CA LYS A 597 -27.49 0.11 -5.70
C LYS A 597 -26.89 -0.45 -4.42
N TYR A 598 -26.80 0.36 -3.37
CA TYR A 598 -26.09 0.00 -2.15
C TYR A 598 -27.03 0.07 -0.94
N ALA A 599 -26.96 -0.92 -0.05
CA ALA A 599 -27.53 -0.86 1.29
C ALA A 599 -26.59 -0.12 2.26
N ALA A 600 -25.28 -0.21 2.02
CA ALA A 600 -24.27 0.51 2.77
C ALA A 600 -23.02 0.85 1.94
N ILE A 601 -22.36 1.95 2.28
CA ILE A 601 -21.06 2.36 1.74
C ILE A 601 -20.12 2.67 2.90
N VAL A 602 -18.95 2.03 2.92
CA VAL A 602 -17.88 2.35 3.87
C VAL A 602 -16.72 2.98 3.08
N ALA A 603 -16.43 4.24 3.40
CA ALA A 603 -15.38 5.03 2.77
C ALA A 603 -14.27 5.29 3.80
N GLN A 604 -13.10 4.68 3.61
CA GLN A 604 -11.96 4.78 4.52
C GLN A 604 -11.00 5.87 4.06
N VAL A 605 -10.54 6.72 4.98
CA VAL A 605 -9.71 7.92 4.73
C VAL A 605 -10.02 8.58 3.38
N PRO A 606 -11.28 8.96 3.11
CA PRO A 606 -11.75 9.06 1.74
C PRO A 606 -11.48 10.44 1.11
N PHE A 607 -10.86 10.46 -0.08
CA PHE A 607 -10.57 11.66 -0.86
C PHE A 607 -11.84 12.21 -1.54
N VAL A 608 -12.66 12.94 -0.80
CA VAL A 608 -14.04 13.29 -1.20
C VAL A 608 -14.23 14.77 -1.55
N ASP A 609 -13.20 15.60 -1.38
CA ASP A 609 -13.19 16.99 -1.83
C ASP A 609 -12.00 17.27 -2.78
N PRO A 610 -11.83 16.46 -3.84
CA PRO A 610 -10.62 16.46 -4.64
C PRO A 610 -10.38 17.77 -5.38
N LEU A 611 -11.43 18.44 -5.86
CA LEU A 611 -11.25 19.71 -6.56
C LEU A 611 -10.74 20.81 -5.63
N THR A 612 -11.26 20.91 -4.41
CA THR A 612 -10.77 21.91 -3.45
C THR A 612 -9.33 21.63 -3.06
N SER A 613 -8.97 20.37 -2.77
CA SER A 613 -7.61 19.99 -2.40
C SER A 613 -6.60 20.21 -3.54
N ILE A 614 -6.88 19.74 -4.76
CA ILE A 614 -5.93 19.82 -5.89
C ILE A 614 -5.73 21.24 -6.44
N LEU A 615 -6.63 22.17 -6.11
CA LEU A 615 -6.45 23.60 -6.39
C LEU A 615 -5.43 24.29 -5.47
N ASP A 616 -5.04 23.64 -4.37
CA ASP A 616 -4.08 24.16 -3.39
C ASP A 616 -2.75 23.39 -3.50
N PRO A 617 -1.73 23.93 -4.19
CA PRO A 617 -0.44 23.26 -4.35
C PRO A 617 0.37 23.16 -3.05
N ASP A 618 0.01 23.92 -2.02
CA ASP A 618 0.73 23.95 -0.75
C ASP A 618 0.30 22.77 0.15
N LEU A 619 -0.80 22.10 -0.18
CA LEU A 619 -1.22 20.88 0.50
C LEU A 619 -0.33 19.68 0.13
N PRO A 620 -0.14 18.73 1.06
CA PRO A 620 0.49 17.46 0.75
C PRO A 620 -0.08 16.79 -0.49
N LEU A 621 0.82 16.23 -1.31
CA LEU A 621 0.54 15.48 -2.53
C LEU A 621 -0.13 16.25 -3.68
N SER A 622 -0.73 17.43 -3.45
CA SER A 622 -1.64 18.05 -4.42
C SER A 622 -0.97 18.41 -5.74
N ALA A 623 0.25 18.98 -5.72
CA ALA A 623 1.01 19.27 -6.92
C ALA A 623 1.47 17.98 -7.66
N LEU A 624 1.85 16.94 -6.90
CA LEU A 624 2.23 15.62 -7.44
C LEU A 624 1.06 14.95 -8.16
N GLU A 625 -0.15 15.17 -7.66
CA GLU A 625 -1.38 14.56 -8.16
C GLU A 625 -2.01 15.28 -9.36
N TRP A 626 -1.47 16.42 -9.81
CA TRP A 626 -1.87 17.01 -11.10
C TRP A 626 -1.66 16.05 -12.26
N GLU A 627 -0.62 15.22 -12.16
CA GLU A 627 -0.38 14.20 -13.17
C GLU A 627 -1.34 13.01 -13.04
N GLU A 628 -2.09 12.83 -11.95
CA GLU A 628 -3.15 11.82 -11.79
C GLU A 628 -4.51 12.33 -12.26
N TRP A 629 -4.95 13.49 -11.74
CA TRP A 629 -6.31 14.00 -11.91
C TRP A 629 -6.44 15.04 -13.03
N GLY A 630 -5.33 15.70 -13.39
CA GLY A 630 -5.28 16.93 -14.19
C GLY A 630 -4.91 18.13 -13.32
N ASN A 631 -4.44 19.23 -13.95
CA ASN A 631 -4.14 20.48 -13.24
C ASN A 631 -5.30 21.48 -13.39
N PRO A 632 -6.24 21.54 -12.42
CA PRO A 632 -7.42 22.41 -12.50
C PRO A 632 -7.09 23.89 -12.29
N ILE A 633 -5.86 24.24 -11.85
CA ILE A 633 -5.44 25.64 -11.70
C ILE A 633 -5.20 26.25 -13.09
N THR A 634 -4.48 25.53 -13.95
CA THR A 634 -4.07 26.04 -15.26
C THR A 634 -4.99 25.63 -16.41
N ASP A 635 -5.71 24.52 -16.26
CA ASP A 635 -6.56 23.94 -17.31
C ASP A 635 -8.06 24.01 -16.95
N PRO A 636 -8.86 24.84 -17.64
CA PRO A 636 -10.31 24.90 -17.46
C PRO A 636 -11.03 23.59 -17.78
N GLU A 637 -10.52 22.76 -18.70
CA GLU A 637 -11.13 21.47 -19.03
C GLU A 637 -10.93 20.46 -17.89
N ALA A 638 -9.71 20.36 -17.36
CA ALA A 638 -9.43 19.59 -16.15
C ALA A 638 -10.31 20.05 -14.97
N TYR A 639 -10.42 21.37 -14.75
CA TYR A 639 -11.30 21.92 -13.72
C TYR A 639 -12.75 21.47 -13.88
N ALA A 640 -13.33 21.66 -15.07
CA ALA A 640 -14.72 21.30 -15.35
C ALA A 640 -14.95 19.78 -15.22
N TYR A 641 -13.98 18.97 -15.65
CA TYR A 641 -14.07 17.52 -15.55
C TYR A 641 -13.99 17.04 -14.09
N MET A 642 -13.01 17.50 -13.31
CA MET A 642 -12.90 17.19 -11.87
C MET A 642 -14.13 17.64 -11.09
N LYS A 643 -14.62 18.86 -11.36
CA LYS A 643 -15.86 19.37 -10.76
C LYS A 643 -17.05 18.44 -10.99
N SER A 644 -17.12 17.80 -12.16
CA SER A 644 -18.26 16.96 -12.51
C SER A 644 -18.32 15.59 -11.80
N TYR A 645 -17.30 15.22 -11.03
CA TYR A 645 -17.29 13.99 -10.23
C TYR A 645 -16.90 14.17 -8.76
N SER A 646 -16.37 15.34 -8.37
CA SER A 646 -15.94 15.64 -6.99
C SER A 646 -17.06 15.34 -5.98
N PRO A 647 -16.89 14.38 -5.05
CA PRO A 647 -18.00 13.86 -4.26
C PRO A 647 -18.73 14.91 -3.41
N TYR A 648 -18.00 15.77 -2.71
CA TYR A 648 -18.55 16.84 -1.87
C TYR A 648 -19.43 17.82 -2.67
N GLU A 649 -18.95 18.27 -3.83
CA GLU A 649 -19.67 19.25 -4.67
C GLU A 649 -20.88 18.66 -5.41
N ASN A 650 -20.91 17.34 -5.60
CA ASN A 650 -21.96 16.63 -6.34
C ASN A 650 -23.00 15.94 -5.45
N VAL A 651 -22.98 16.21 -4.14
CA VAL A 651 -24.05 15.76 -3.24
C VAL A 651 -25.39 16.36 -3.70
N ARG A 652 -26.40 15.51 -3.85
CA ARG A 652 -27.72 15.87 -4.40
C ARG A 652 -28.86 15.42 -3.51
N ALA A 653 -30.07 15.94 -3.74
CA ALA A 653 -31.24 15.59 -2.96
C ALA A 653 -31.79 14.21 -3.33
N VAL A 654 -31.25 13.16 -2.72
CA VAL A 654 -31.67 11.75 -2.87
C VAL A 654 -31.58 10.98 -1.58
N ALA A 655 -32.22 9.81 -1.52
CA ALA A 655 -32.04 8.87 -0.43
C ALA A 655 -30.66 8.22 -0.56
N TYR A 656 -29.74 8.61 0.32
CA TYR A 656 -28.43 7.97 0.41
C TYR A 656 -28.55 6.71 1.29
N PRO A 657 -27.73 5.68 1.04
CA PRO A 657 -27.72 4.48 1.86
C PRO A 657 -27.09 4.75 3.24
N LYS A 658 -26.92 3.71 4.05
CA LYS A 658 -26.06 3.81 5.23
C LYS A 658 -24.65 4.17 4.78
N ILE A 659 -24.06 5.22 5.34
CA ILE A 659 -22.70 5.65 4.98
C ILE A 659 -21.85 5.74 6.24
N ALA A 660 -20.65 5.17 6.20
CA ALA A 660 -19.61 5.40 7.19
C ALA A 660 -18.39 6.03 6.52
N ALA A 661 -18.07 7.26 6.94
CA ALA A 661 -16.79 7.91 6.63
C ALA A 661 -15.82 7.64 7.78
N VAL A 662 -14.80 6.81 7.55
CA VAL A 662 -13.77 6.48 8.55
C VAL A 662 -12.52 7.28 8.22
N THR A 663 -11.94 8.03 9.14
CA THR A 663 -10.75 8.85 8.89
C THR A 663 -9.89 8.97 10.16
N SER A 664 -8.77 9.67 10.05
CA SER A 664 -7.89 9.98 11.19
C SER A 664 -7.48 11.45 11.21
N PHE A 665 -7.31 11.99 12.41
CA PHE A 665 -7.08 13.42 12.63
C PHE A 665 -5.69 13.89 12.16
N ASN A 666 -4.66 13.03 12.24
CA ASN A 666 -3.31 13.34 11.77
C ASN A 666 -2.98 12.74 10.39
N ASP A 667 -3.99 12.35 9.61
CA ASP A 667 -3.79 11.93 8.23
C ASP A 667 -3.20 13.07 7.38
N THR A 668 -1.99 12.87 6.88
CA THR A 668 -1.23 13.81 6.05
C THR A 668 -1.41 13.58 4.55
N ARG A 669 -2.12 12.51 4.13
CA ARG A 669 -2.36 12.19 2.71
C ARG A 669 -3.76 12.57 2.27
N VAL A 670 -4.76 12.28 3.11
CA VAL A 670 -6.15 12.72 2.92
C VAL A 670 -6.62 13.40 4.19
N LEU A 671 -6.74 14.73 4.15
CA LEU A 671 -7.00 15.51 5.35
C LEU A 671 -8.39 15.20 5.92
N TYR A 672 -8.49 15.10 7.26
CA TYR A 672 -9.74 14.80 7.98
C TYR A 672 -10.91 15.73 7.60
N VAL A 673 -10.59 16.94 7.13
CA VAL A 673 -11.58 17.96 6.75
C VAL A 673 -12.43 17.52 5.57
N GLU A 674 -11.89 16.71 4.64
CA GLU A 674 -12.63 16.25 3.47
C GLU A 674 -13.87 15.42 3.87
N PRO A 675 -13.73 14.29 4.61
CA PRO A 675 -14.89 13.56 5.10
C PRO A 675 -15.75 14.37 6.07
N ALA A 676 -15.19 15.29 6.86
CA ALA A 676 -15.96 16.14 7.76
C ALA A 676 -16.95 17.04 7.01
N LYS A 677 -16.51 17.66 5.91
CA LYS A 677 -17.36 18.49 5.03
C LYS A 677 -18.38 17.62 4.28
N TRP A 678 -17.95 16.49 3.74
CA TRP A 678 -18.79 15.58 2.97
C TRP A 678 -19.96 15.02 3.78
N VAL A 679 -19.71 14.55 5.01
CA VAL A 679 -20.76 14.02 5.90
C VAL A 679 -21.83 15.08 6.22
N GLN A 680 -21.42 16.33 6.45
CA GLN A 680 -22.34 17.42 6.74
C GLN A 680 -23.22 17.76 5.53
N GLU A 681 -22.66 17.76 4.31
CA GLU A 681 -23.46 18.02 3.11
C GLU A 681 -24.37 16.85 2.75
N LEU A 682 -23.92 15.60 2.92
CA LEU A 682 -24.76 14.41 2.78
C LEU A 682 -25.99 14.47 3.69
N ARG A 683 -25.81 14.74 4.98
CA ARG A 683 -26.91 14.86 5.96
C ARG A 683 -27.84 16.04 5.65
N ASN A 684 -27.30 17.14 5.13
CA ASN A 684 -28.06 18.32 4.74
C ASN A 684 -28.94 18.08 3.49
N LYS A 685 -28.52 17.20 2.59
CA LYS A 685 -29.20 16.97 1.29
C LYS A 685 -30.00 15.68 1.22
N THR A 686 -29.67 14.67 2.04
CA THR A 686 -30.32 13.37 1.93
C THR A 686 -31.83 13.49 2.14
N THR A 687 -32.59 12.76 1.31
CA THR A 687 -34.05 12.61 1.47
C THR A 687 -34.41 11.29 2.16
N GLY A 688 -33.41 10.47 2.49
CA GLY A 688 -33.57 9.18 3.17
C GLY A 688 -33.50 9.33 4.68
N SER A 689 -33.69 8.20 5.38
CA SER A 689 -33.59 8.11 6.84
C SER A 689 -32.42 7.25 7.32
N GLU A 690 -31.64 6.68 6.40
CA GLU A 690 -30.51 5.84 6.76
C GLU A 690 -29.41 6.68 7.43
N PRO A 691 -28.73 6.13 8.46
CA PRO A 691 -27.67 6.86 9.16
C PRO A 691 -26.45 7.09 8.28
N ILE A 692 -25.93 8.31 8.36
CA ILE A 692 -24.65 8.74 7.80
C ILE A 692 -23.76 9.11 8.98
N VAL A 693 -22.70 8.33 9.22
CA VAL A 693 -21.82 8.45 10.40
C VAL A 693 -20.39 8.77 10.00
N MET A 694 -19.67 9.42 10.89
CA MET A 694 -18.23 9.66 10.76
C MET A 694 -17.52 9.04 11.97
N LYS A 695 -16.48 8.24 11.71
CA LYS A 695 -15.57 7.72 12.73
C LYS A 695 -14.21 8.39 12.53
N VAL A 696 -13.70 9.05 13.57
CA VAL A 696 -12.42 9.75 13.55
C VAL A 696 -11.49 9.13 14.58
N GLU A 697 -10.38 8.55 14.13
CA GLU A 697 -9.28 8.19 15.00
C GLU A 697 -8.48 9.46 15.34
N MET A 698 -8.51 9.88 16.61
CA MET A 698 -7.98 11.17 17.05
C MET A 698 -6.46 11.18 17.21
N ASP A 699 -5.84 10.01 17.38
CA ASP A 699 -4.41 9.88 17.69
C ASP A 699 -3.59 9.24 16.53
N GLY A 700 -4.25 8.76 15.47
CA GLY A 700 -3.63 8.06 14.32
C GLY A 700 -3.29 8.95 13.12
N GLY A 701 -2.70 8.31 12.09
CA GLY A 701 -2.37 8.92 10.79
C GLY A 701 -3.14 8.29 9.62
N HIS A 702 -2.60 8.33 8.40
CA HIS A 702 -3.28 7.75 7.20
C HIS A 702 -3.60 6.25 7.34
N GLY A 703 -2.73 5.51 8.04
CA GLY A 703 -2.94 4.09 8.34
C GLY A 703 -3.86 3.81 9.53
N GLY A 704 -4.49 4.85 10.12
CA GLY A 704 -5.23 4.76 11.37
C GLY A 704 -4.32 4.73 12.60
N ALA A 705 -4.81 4.14 13.68
CA ALA A 705 -4.02 3.96 14.90
C ALA A 705 -2.97 2.84 14.75
N SER A 706 -1.86 2.97 15.48
CA SER A 706 -0.76 2.01 15.44
C SER A 706 -0.99 0.80 16.35
N GLY A 707 -0.41 -0.35 15.99
CA GLY A 707 -0.51 -1.59 16.76
C GLY A 707 -1.49 -2.59 16.16
N ARG A 708 -1.10 -3.86 16.13
CA ARG A 708 -1.85 -4.91 15.43
C ARG A 708 -3.24 -5.17 16.02
N TYR A 709 -3.42 -5.07 17.34
CA TYR A 709 -4.75 -5.34 17.94
C TYR A 709 -5.72 -4.23 17.63
N VAL A 710 -5.23 -2.99 17.58
CA VAL A 710 -6.01 -1.82 17.20
C VAL A 710 -6.48 -1.97 15.76
N GLN A 711 -5.58 -2.34 14.83
CA GLN A 711 -5.94 -2.61 13.43
C GLN A 711 -7.01 -3.71 13.29
N TRP A 712 -6.96 -4.77 14.11
CA TRP A 712 -7.99 -5.81 14.09
C TRP A 712 -9.34 -5.28 14.59
N ARG A 713 -9.35 -4.39 15.59
CA ARG A 713 -10.59 -3.75 16.05
C ARG A 713 -11.18 -2.79 15.01
N GLU A 714 -10.34 -2.01 14.34
CA GLU A 714 -10.79 -1.14 13.25
C GLU A 714 -11.41 -1.94 12.12
N ARG A 715 -10.74 -3.02 11.68
CA ARG A 715 -11.30 -3.91 10.67
C ARG A 715 -12.60 -4.59 11.13
N ALA A 716 -12.67 -5.01 12.39
CA ALA A 716 -13.89 -5.59 12.96
C ALA A 716 -15.05 -4.57 12.98
N TRP A 717 -14.75 -3.29 13.19
CA TRP A 717 -15.73 -2.21 13.12
C TRP A 717 -16.30 -2.07 11.70
N ASP A 718 -15.43 -1.97 10.68
CA ASP A 718 -15.87 -1.85 9.27
C ASP A 718 -16.76 -3.03 8.87
N TYR A 719 -16.33 -4.25 9.22
CA TYR A 719 -17.03 -5.47 8.87
C TYR A 719 -18.33 -5.65 9.64
N ALA A 720 -18.38 -5.24 10.91
CA ALA A 720 -19.62 -5.24 11.67
C ALA A 720 -20.64 -4.24 11.09
N PHE A 721 -20.19 -3.04 10.69
CA PHE A 721 -21.07 -2.04 10.06
C PHE A 721 -21.66 -2.58 8.76
N ILE A 722 -20.83 -3.18 7.90
CA ILE A 722 -21.26 -3.82 6.64
C ILE A 722 -22.20 -4.99 6.93
N ALA A 723 -21.79 -5.95 7.74
CA ALA A 723 -22.56 -7.16 8.02
C ALA A 723 -23.92 -6.85 8.67
N ASP A 724 -23.98 -5.89 9.58
CA ASP A 724 -25.23 -5.40 10.18
C ASP A 724 -26.14 -4.74 9.14
N ALA A 725 -25.60 -3.84 8.31
CA ALA A 725 -26.36 -3.21 7.23
C ALA A 725 -26.94 -4.21 6.23
N LEU A 726 -26.22 -5.30 5.98
CA LEU A 726 -26.63 -6.38 5.08
C LEU A 726 -27.50 -7.45 5.76
N GLY A 727 -27.73 -7.36 7.07
CA GLY A 727 -28.42 -8.41 7.85
C GLY A 727 -27.68 -9.76 7.82
N ALA A 728 -26.37 -9.75 7.58
CA ALA A 728 -25.50 -10.93 7.48
C ALA A 728 -24.69 -11.11 8.77
N THR A 729 -25.36 -11.11 9.93
CA THR A 729 -24.69 -11.09 11.25
C THR A 729 -24.36 -12.47 11.82
N GLY A 730 -25.08 -13.51 11.39
CA GLY A 730 -24.90 -14.90 11.82
C GLY A 730 -23.97 -15.71 10.92
N LEU A 731 -23.24 -16.66 11.51
CA LEU A 731 -22.39 -17.60 10.79
C LEU A 731 -23.22 -18.63 10.01
N LEU A 732 -22.70 -19.08 8.87
CA LEU A 732 -23.19 -20.25 8.16
C LEU A 732 -23.02 -21.51 9.03
N PRO A 733 -23.88 -22.53 8.86
CA PRO A 733 -23.72 -23.80 9.58
C PRO A 733 -22.34 -24.42 9.36
N GLY A 734 -21.59 -24.62 10.45
CA GLY A 734 -20.25 -25.23 10.43
C GLY A 734 -19.10 -24.29 10.02
N ALA A 735 -19.39 -23.01 9.74
CA ALA A 735 -18.38 -21.98 9.49
C ALA A 735 -17.90 -21.31 10.79
N GLY A 736 -16.81 -20.52 10.70
CA GLY A 736 -16.20 -19.85 11.85
C GLY A 736 -15.09 -20.66 12.53
N LEU A 737 -14.74 -20.28 13.76
CA LEU A 737 -13.74 -20.98 14.55
C LEU A 737 -14.22 -22.40 14.90
N LYS A 738 -13.44 -23.42 14.52
CA LYS A 738 -13.69 -24.82 14.87
C LYS A 738 -12.94 -25.15 16.17
N GLN A 739 -13.61 -25.84 17.09
CA GLN A 739 -13.03 -26.30 18.36
C GLN A 739 -12.11 -27.49 18.19
#